data_AF-A0A2C9SRF4-F1
#
_entry.id   AF-A0A2C9SRF4-F1
#
_cell.length_a   1.000
_cell.length_b   1.000
_cell.length_c   1.000
_cell.angle_alpha   90.00
_cell.angle_beta   90.00
_cell.angle_gamma   90.00
#
_symmetry.space_group_name_H-M   'P 1'
#
loop_
_entity.id
_entity.type
_entity.pdbx_description
1 polymer ?
#
loop_
_entity_poly.entity_id
_entity_poly.type
_entity_poly.pdbx_seq_one_letter_code
_entity_poly.pdbx_strand_id
1 'polypeptide(L)'
;MAATASAGRISGLAIAVGLGVAIATACPGTASAAPSDGTGHANKATDSRTAANQRVSSTPRVKTASRGMPRPLAPSPESPLSWTVLAVARRPDAAAAAVNRAPVIQNVALNTPAPATGVLTGTVAAADPDGDKLTYRAGTAGKGKGTVTITTAGVFTYTPTAAARHKAALANADALLTADTVNIVVADPAGLTATTAVTVPIAPKNAVPLAKTTVNAPIAGTGIVYGKVAGTDADKDRLLFSVTPTSVRGGAVTINGGGAFTYTPTAAARHTAAGGTDKTDTFTVTVDDGHGGILSVPVTVVISPKNVAPTGKAAIGPRDVSTGVVTGAVVGADADGDEITFGGTVTTAKGAVVVNADGTFTYTPTATARAKAAVFSAPTADKIDTFSVALSDGHGGTTTVAVTITVSPGNTIAANGLSTFCGCTLMPADTIFHADVTDLPVLPKSGTWLDVLGASRGATLGAGWGSMWMKSTGGMPVNVVGANHPTETVVFNRGYSTSGPSIDKRPYAIPHRPIVEGMPSLPAWDRHLLVFQQGTCISQELYNVANGVEMPANSVLDGVGNALYRVRYGSKWIAEAGVHYDMSSPLYPASGWANASHLPYLPLILRPDDLARGSIDHMLGIVIAKDKGTGYTWPAGGGDGTGTNPDGVPMGSVLRLRTDFDMSGYSAATQVVLRGLQEHGAVIYDSTTSGQDGAKLLAMSNGWAGTEHLTAQAELNTVPMSAFEVVDVSGILVDPAVGWQIHS
;
A
#
# COMPACT_ATOMS: atom_id res chain seq x y z
N MET A 1 15.76 62.00 41.31
CA MET A 1 16.47 62.60 42.48
C MET A 1 17.96 62.67 42.17
N ALA A 2 18.76 63.21 43.10
CA ALA A 2 20.21 63.45 43.01
C ALA A 2 21.08 62.21 42.70
N ALA A 3 22.36 62.30 42.31
CA ALA A 3 23.16 63.37 41.63
C ALA A 3 24.63 62.91 41.45
N THR A 4 25.38 63.52 40.50
CA THR A 4 26.86 63.79 40.52
C THR A 4 27.87 62.61 40.69
N ALA A 5 29.13 62.62 40.21
CA ALA A 5 29.96 63.60 39.47
C ALA A 5 30.94 62.82 38.53
N SER A 6 31.40 63.33 37.37
CA SER A 6 32.64 64.13 37.13
C SER A 6 33.97 63.43 37.51
N ALA A 7 35.11 63.55 36.80
CA ALA A 7 35.53 64.33 35.61
C ALA A 7 36.76 63.62 34.95
N GLY A 8 37.37 64.04 33.84
CA GLY A 8 37.25 65.24 32.97
C GLY A 8 37.83 65.00 31.56
N ARG A 9 37.76 65.96 30.63
CA ARG A 9 38.83 66.93 30.24
C ARG A 9 40.12 66.26 29.66
N ILE A 10 40.70 66.70 28.53
CA ILE A 10 40.43 67.89 27.68
C ILE A 10 40.87 67.70 26.21
N SER A 11 40.35 68.57 25.35
CA SER A 11 40.61 68.86 23.92
C SER A 11 41.85 68.28 23.20
N GLY A 12 41.66 67.87 21.93
CA GLY A 12 42.72 67.68 20.93
C GLY A 12 42.17 67.69 19.49
N LEU A 13 42.22 68.84 18.81
CA LEU A 13 41.79 68.97 17.41
C LEU A 13 42.91 68.50 16.46
N ALA A 14 42.69 67.41 15.73
CA ALA A 14 43.64 66.88 14.75
C ALA A 14 43.03 66.84 13.33
N ILE A 15 43.69 67.51 12.41
CA ILE A 15 43.31 67.74 11.00
C ILE A 15 43.02 66.41 10.28
N ALA A 16 41.81 66.27 9.75
CA ALA A 16 41.46 65.14 8.89
C ALA A 16 42.09 65.30 7.50
N VAL A 17 43.25 64.66 7.29
CA VAL A 17 43.85 64.51 5.95
C VAL A 17 43.05 63.44 5.19
N GLY A 18 42.12 63.89 4.35
CA GLY A 18 41.25 63.01 3.58
C GLY A 18 41.99 62.28 2.45
N LEU A 19 42.56 61.11 2.75
CA LEU A 19 42.70 60.06 1.72
C LEU A 19 41.31 59.47 1.48
N GLY A 20 40.75 59.74 0.30
CA GLY A 20 39.50 59.13 -0.15
C GLY A 20 39.68 57.64 -0.41
N VAL A 21 39.42 56.80 0.60
CA VAL A 21 39.24 55.36 0.40
C VAL A 21 37.95 55.16 -0.39
N ALA A 22 38.07 54.78 -1.65
CA ALA A 22 36.93 54.41 -2.47
C ALA A 22 36.35 53.09 -1.93
N ILE A 23 35.23 53.17 -1.22
CA ILE A 23 34.46 51.99 -0.82
C ILE A 23 33.88 51.38 -2.09
N ALA A 24 34.35 50.20 -2.47
CA ALA A 24 33.80 49.42 -3.58
C ALA A 24 32.40 48.91 -3.19
N THR A 25 31.37 49.63 -3.61
CA THR A 25 29.97 49.27 -3.39
C THR A 25 29.56 48.06 -4.21
N ALA A 26 28.85 47.11 -3.61
CA ALA A 26 28.41 45.84 -4.22
C ALA A 26 27.24 45.96 -5.23
N CYS A 27 27.33 46.95 -6.14
CA CYS A 27 26.54 47.16 -7.36
C CYS A 27 25.04 47.58 -7.28
N PRO A 28 24.53 48.25 -8.35
CA PRO A 28 23.10 48.37 -8.70
C PRO A 28 22.58 47.27 -9.68
N GLY A 29 21.25 47.07 -9.83
CA GLY A 29 20.63 46.04 -10.72
C GLY A 29 19.10 46.14 -10.98
N THR A 30 18.51 45.22 -11.76
CA THR A 30 17.05 45.01 -12.09
C THR A 30 16.79 43.63 -12.78
N ALA A 31 15.53 43.14 -12.98
CA ALA A 31 15.23 41.67 -13.14
C ALA A 31 14.03 41.18 -14.05
N SER A 32 14.01 39.84 -14.33
CA SER A 32 12.87 38.85 -14.49
C SER A 32 11.93 38.70 -15.73
N ALA A 33 11.62 37.44 -16.18
CA ALA A 33 10.29 36.89 -16.65
C ALA A 33 10.33 35.44 -17.31
N ALA A 34 9.26 34.60 -17.24
CA ALA A 34 9.13 33.25 -17.90
C ALA A 34 7.68 32.64 -18.07
N PRO A 35 7.42 31.66 -19.00
CA PRO A 35 6.21 30.76 -19.11
C PRO A 35 6.51 29.27 -19.56
N SER A 36 5.63 28.23 -19.78
CA SER A 36 4.24 27.79 -19.41
C SER A 36 3.88 26.35 -19.96
N ASP A 37 2.88 25.61 -19.42
CA ASP A 37 2.51 24.17 -19.67
C ASP A 37 1.57 23.76 -20.86
N GLY A 38 1.31 22.44 -21.06
CA GLY A 38 0.21 21.84 -21.88
C GLY A 38 -0.04 20.30 -21.72
N THR A 39 -1.27 19.77 -21.94
CA THR A 39 -1.70 18.38 -21.56
C THR A 39 -2.79 17.67 -22.44
N GLY A 40 -3.02 16.35 -22.27
CA GLY A 40 -4.22 15.54 -22.69
C GLY A 40 -4.04 14.55 -23.88
N HIS A 41 -4.88 13.52 -24.15
CA HIS A 41 -5.94 12.78 -23.41
C HIS A 41 -6.36 11.45 -24.17
N ALA A 42 -7.33 10.63 -23.68
CA ALA A 42 -7.56 9.20 -24.05
C ALA A 42 -8.88 8.84 -24.81
N ASN A 43 -9.04 7.60 -25.37
CA ASN A 43 -10.22 6.66 -25.16
C ASN A 43 -10.32 5.30 -25.95
N LYS A 44 -11.37 4.48 -25.63
CA LYS A 44 -11.72 3.07 -26.00
C LYS A 44 -12.59 2.84 -27.27
N ALA A 45 -12.81 1.56 -27.72
CA ALA A 45 -14.14 0.87 -27.83
C ALA A 45 -14.24 -0.51 -28.61
N THR A 46 -15.17 -1.41 -28.20
CA THR A 46 -16.04 -2.40 -28.99
C THR A 46 -15.46 -3.57 -29.86
N ASP A 47 -16.12 -4.71 -30.21
CA ASP A 47 -17.27 -5.53 -29.67
C ASP A 47 -17.45 -6.94 -30.38
N SER A 48 -18.21 -7.88 -29.76
CA SER A 48 -19.12 -8.98 -30.25
C SER A 48 -18.81 -10.15 -31.26
N ARG A 49 -18.80 -11.41 -30.73
CA ARG A 49 -19.62 -12.65 -31.01
C ARG A 49 -19.61 -13.55 -32.32
N THR A 50 -20.00 -14.85 -32.11
CA THR A 50 -20.59 -15.93 -33.00
C THR A 50 -19.70 -16.72 -34.01
N ALA A 51 -19.91 -18.02 -34.38
CA ALA A 51 -20.77 -19.16 -33.93
C ALA A 51 -20.42 -20.58 -34.55
N ALA A 52 -21.01 -21.67 -33.98
CA ALA A 52 -21.52 -22.95 -34.59
C ALA A 52 -20.65 -24.24 -34.89
N ASN A 53 -21.14 -25.41 -34.39
CA ASN A 53 -21.16 -26.82 -34.93
C ASN A 53 -19.85 -27.57 -35.35
N GLN A 54 -19.75 -28.92 -35.50
CA GLN A 54 -20.72 -30.06 -35.49
C GLN A 54 -20.15 -31.40 -34.87
N ARG A 55 -20.60 -32.61 -35.29
CA ARG A 55 -20.55 -33.91 -34.53
C ARG A 55 -20.41 -35.18 -35.40
N VAL A 56 -19.63 -36.20 -34.99
CA VAL A 56 -19.54 -37.57 -35.61
C VAL A 56 -19.41 -38.69 -34.52
N SER A 57 -19.54 -39.99 -34.86
CA SER A 57 -19.69 -41.16 -33.95
C SER A 57 -19.27 -42.51 -34.60
N SER A 58 -18.73 -43.51 -33.84
CA SER A 58 -19.02 -44.98 -34.03
C SER A 58 -18.21 -46.03 -33.18
N THR A 59 -18.80 -46.56 -32.09
CA THR A 59 -19.01 -48.01 -31.74
C THR A 59 -17.84 -49.09 -31.81
N PRO A 60 -18.00 -50.45 -31.63
CA PRO A 60 -17.35 -51.15 -30.47
C PRO A 60 -16.75 -52.59 -30.68
N ARG A 61 -16.06 -53.19 -29.68
CA ARG A 61 -16.02 -54.69 -29.52
C ARG A 61 -15.55 -55.33 -28.18
N VAL A 62 -16.49 -56.06 -27.54
CA VAL A 62 -16.43 -57.39 -26.89
C VAL A 62 -15.08 -58.09 -26.55
N LYS A 63 -14.91 -58.53 -25.28
CA LYS A 63 -14.63 -59.96 -24.91
C LYS A 63 -14.71 -60.25 -23.40
N THR A 64 -15.23 -61.44 -23.06
CA THR A 64 -15.18 -62.10 -21.73
C THR A 64 -14.62 -63.53 -21.87
N ALA A 65 -14.19 -64.15 -20.77
CA ALA A 65 -13.67 -65.53 -20.72
C ALA A 65 -14.16 -66.27 -19.46
N SER A 66 -14.09 -67.61 -19.44
CA SER A 66 -14.85 -68.46 -18.51
C SER A 66 -14.06 -69.64 -17.91
N ARG A 67 -14.51 -70.12 -16.72
CA ARG A 67 -14.44 -71.48 -16.11
C ARG A 67 -14.91 -71.39 -14.64
N GLY A 68 -15.49 -72.41 -13.99
CA GLY A 68 -15.86 -73.76 -14.43
C GLY A 68 -16.77 -74.50 -13.40
N MET A 69 -17.36 -75.63 -13.83
CA MET A 69 -18.31 -76.54 -13.11
C MET A 69 -17.61 -77.51 -12.12
N PRO A 70 -18.29 -78.33 -11.24
CA PRO A 70 -19.54 -79.13 -11.41
C PRO A 70 -20.60 -79.03 -10.27
N ARG A 71 -21.88 -79.49 -10.33
CA ARG A 71 -22.58 -80.72 -10.85
C ARG A 71 -22.37 -81.96 -9.92
N PRO A 72 -23.32 -82.93 -9.74
CA PRO A 72 -24.67 -83.18 -10.30
C PRO A 72 -25.79 -83.27 -9.19
N LEU A 73 -27.02 -83.84 -9.28
CA LEU A 73 -27.62 -84.99 -10.01
C LEU A 73 -29.16 -84.83 -10.24
N ALA A 74 -29.90 -85.90 -10.58
CA ALA A 74 -31.23 -85.91 -11.25
C ALA A 74 -32.45 -86.35 -10.38
N PRO A 75 -33.72 -86.16 -10.83
CA PRO A 75 -34.94 -86.46 -10.05
C PRO A 75 -35.71 -87.76 -10.43
N SER A 76 -36.73 -88.09 -9.61
CA SER A 76 -37.77 -89.15 -9.77
C SER A 76 -37.31 -90.61 -9.57
N PRO A 77 -38.14 -91.48 -8.93
CA PRO A 77 -39.31 -92.12 -9.56
C PRO A 77 -40.59 -92.20 -8.69
N GLU A 78 -41.62 -92.91 -9.16
CA GLU A 78 -42.97 -93.02 -8.56
C GLU A 78 -43.29 -94.39 -7.90
N SER A 79 -44.44 -94.44 -7.18
CA SER A 79 -45.27 -95.64 -6.88
C SER A 79 -44.75 -96.61 -5.79
N PRO A 80 -45.56 -97.60 -5.30
CA PRO A 80 -46.98 -97.89 -5.57
C PRO A 80 -47.86 -98.10 -4.31
N LEU A 81 -49.17 -98.34 -4.48
CA LEU A 81 -50.01 -99.08 -3.53
C LEU A 81 -51.06 -99.98 -4.22
N SER A 82 -51.33 -101.13 -3.58
CA SER A 82 -52.22 -102.24 -4.00
C SER A 82 -53.71 -101.93 -3.71
N TRP A 83 -54.71 -102.24 -4.55
CA TRP A 83 -55.26 -103.56 -5.00
C TRP A 83 -56.10 -104.36 -3.97
N THR A 84 -57.44 -104.39 -4.18
CA THR A 84 -58.45 -105.45 -3.82
C THR A 84 -58.74 -105.79 -2.33
N VAL A 85 -59.85 -106.45 -1.92
CA VAL A 85 -61.01 -107.12 -2.60
C VAL A 85 -62.33 -107.02 -1.74
N LEU A 86 -63.46 -107.49 -2.30
CA LEU A 86 -64.74 -107.95 -1.65
C LEU A 86 -65.58 -106.88 -0.88
N ALA A 87 -66.87 -106.59 -1.13
CA ALA A 87 -67.99 -107.19 -1.88
C ALA A 87 -68.73 -108.40 -1.23
N VAL A 88 -69.99 -108.20 -0.81
CA VAL A 88 -71.11 -109.18 -0.84
C VAL A 88 -72.47 -108.52 -0.46
N ALA A 89 -73.46 -108.61 -1.36
CA ALA A 89 -74.92 -108.85 -1.21
C ALA A 89 -75.80 -108.10 -0.15
N ARG A 90 -77.13 -107.91 -0.31
CA ARG A 90 -78.09 -107.91 -1.46
C ARG A 90 -79.48 -107.39 -1.00
N ARG A 91 -80.13 -106.54 -1.81
CA ARG A 91 -81.60 -106.23 -1.82
C ARG A 91 -82.19 -105.52 -0.56
N PRO A 92 -83.43 -104.98 -0.61
CA PRO A 92 -84.33 -104.77 -1.77
C PRO A 92 -84.54 -103.28 -2.10
N ASP A 93 -85.40 -102.99 -3.07
CA ASP A 93 -85.72 -101.64 -3.52
C ASP A 93 -86.47 -100.80 -2.47
N ALA A 94 -85.86 -99.67 -2.11
CA ALA A 94 -86.58 -98.44 -1.83
C ALA A 94 -86.34 -97.48 -3.00
N ALA A 95 -87.30 -96.61 -3.31
CA ALA A 95 -87.04 -95.53 -4.27
C ALA A 95 -85.91 -94.65 -3.70
N ALA A 96 -84.74 -94.69 -4.34
CA ALA A 96 -83.59 -93.94 -3.90
C ALA A 96 -83.90 -92.45 -4.03
N ALA A 97 -84.16 -91.78 -2.89
CA ALA A 97 -84.07 -90.34 -2.82
C ALA A 97 -82.71 -89.93 -3.38
N ALA A 98 -82.68 -88.94 -4.27
CA ALA A 98 -81.44 -88.44 -4.82
C ALA A 98 -80.51 -88.07 -3.66
N VAL A 99 -79.31 -88.64 -3.64
CA VAL A 99 -78.35 -88.38 -2.56
C VAL A 99 -77.89 -86.95 -2.72
N ASN A 100 -78.49 -86.04 -1.95
CA ASN A 100 -78.24 -84.61 -1.95
C ASN A 100 -76.73 -84.33 -1.93
N ARG A 101 -76.22 -83.65 -2.96
CA ARG A 101 -74.80 -83.35 -3.12
C ARG A 101 -74.49 -81.96 -2.58
N ALA A 102 -73.30 -81.78 -2.02
CA ALA A 102 -72.89 -80.48 -1.51
C ALA A 102 -72.76 -79.43 -2.65
N PRO A 103 -73.02 -78.14 -2.37
CA PRO A 103 -72.86 -77.06 -3.35
C PRO A 103 -71.44 -77.00 -3.93
N VAL A 104 -71.30 -76.62 -5.20
CA VAL A 104 -69.99 -76.47 -5.86
C VAL A 104 -69.71 -74.99 -6.17
N ILE A 105 -68.63 -74.46 -5.61
CA ILE A 105 -68.16 -73.10 -5.88
C ILE A 105 -67.50 -73.06 -7.26
N GLN A 106 -68.01 -72.22 -8.14
CA GLN A 106 -67.62 -72.13 -9.55
C GLN A 106 -66.57 -71.03 -9.80
N ASN A 107 -66.74 -69.86 -9.18
CA ASN A 107 -65.77 -68.76 -9.27
C ASN A 107 -65.82 -67.84 -8.06
N VAL A 108 -64.76 -67.05 -7.93
CA VAL A 108 -64.68 -65.88 -7.05
C VAL A 108 -64.15 -64.71 -7.87
N ALA A 109 -64.82 -63.57 -7.85
CA ALA A 109 -64.39 -62.34 -8.49
C ALA A 109 -64.31 -61.19 -7.48
N LEU A 110 -63.32 -60.31 -7.65
CA LEU A 110 -63.09 -59.13 -6.82
C LEU A 110 -63.03 -57.89 -7.70
N ASN A 111 -63.60 -56.79 -7.23
CA ASN A 111 -63.38 -55.47 -7.82
C ASN A 111 -62.07 -54.84 -7.29
N THR A 112 -61.78 -53.60 -7.67
CA THR A 112 -60.71 -52.80 -7.03
C THR A 112 -61.26 -52.15 -5.74
N PRO A 113 -60.53 -52.16 -4.60
CA PRO A 113 -60.97 -51.45 -3.40
C PRO A 113 -61.03 -49.92 -3.63
N ALA A 114 -62.06 -49.26 -3.10
CA ALA A 114 -62.25 -47.82 -3.25
C ALA A 114 -61.18 -47.02 -2.48
N PRO A 115 -60.35 -46.16 -3.11
CA PRO A 115 -59.20 -45.53 -2.44
C PRO A 115 -59.53 -44.71 -1.17
N ALA A 116 -60.65 -44.00 -1.16
CA ALA A 116 -61.04 -43.16 -0.01
C ALA A 116 -61.37 -43.99 1.24
N THR A 117 -62.17 -45.05 1.11
CA THR A 117 -62.73 -45.84 2.22
C THR A 117 -62.00 -47.16 2.45
N GLY A 118 -61.39 -47.74 1.43
CA GLY A 118 -60.80 -49.08 1.42
C GLY A 118 -61.82 -50.21 1.21
N VAL A 119 -63.10 -49.86 1.05
CA VAL A 119 -64.19 -50.83 0.86
C VAL A 119 -64.03 -51.54 -0.48
N LEU A 120 -64.19 -52.86 -0.46
CA LEU A 120 -64.12 -53.76 -1.61
C LEU A 120 -65.43 -54.53 -1.74
N THR A 121 -65.91 -54.71 -2.96
CA THR A 121 -66.99 -55.67 -3.27
C THR A 121 -66.46 -56.83 -4.11
N GLY A 122 -67.07 -58.00 -3.94
CA GLY A 122 -66.76 -59.20 -4.71
C GLY A 122 -67.97 -60.13 -4.80
N THR A 123 -67.84 -61.19 -5.58
CA THR A 123 -68.89 -62.19 -5.80
C THR A 123 -68.33 -63.60 -5.69
N VAL A 124 -69.05 -64.48 -5.00
CA VAL A 124 -68.81 -65.93 -5.04
C VAL A 124 -69.97 -66.56 -5.78
N ALA A 125 -69.71 -67.13 -6.97
CA ALA A 125 -70.70 -67.91 -7.69
C ALA A 125 -70.57 -69.38 -7.29
N ALA A 126 -71.69 -69.99 -6.90
CA ALA A 126 -71.80 -71.42 -6.65
C ALA A 126 -73.08 -71.94 -7.30
N ALA A 127 -73.09 -73.23 -7.65
CA ALA A 127 -74.26 -73.94 -8.14
C ALA A 127 -74.41 -75.25 -7.38
N ASP A 128 -75.66 -75.65 -7.17
CA ASP A 128 -75.98 -76.92 -6.55
C ASP A 128 -76.12 -78.03 -7.61
N PRO A 129 -75.48 -79.21 -7.46
CA PRO A 129 -75.60 -80.29 -8.44
C PRO A 129 -77.00 -80.90 -8.55
N ASP A 130 -77.86 -80.76 -7.53
CA ASP A 130 -79.25 -81.22 -7.48
C ASP A 130 -80.25 -80.07 -7.78
N GLY A 131 -79.75 -78.85 -7.98
CA GLY A 131 -80.52 -77.66 -8.38
C GLY A 131 -81.07 -76.84 -7.20
N ASP A 132 -80.62 -77.13 -5.99
CA ASP A 132 -81.18 -76.60 -4.76
C ASP A 132 -80.87 -75.12 -4.49
N LYS A 133 -81.72 -74.46 -3.69
CA LYS A 133 -81.60 -73.01 -3.44
C LYS A 133 -80.55 -72.70 -2.37
N LEU A 134 -79.36 -72.34 -2.84
CA LEU A 134 -78.21 -71.99 -2.00
C LEU A 134 -78.42 -70.79 -1.07
N THR A 135 -77.79 -70.87 0.09
CA THR A 135 -77.63 -69.76 1.05
C THR A 135 -76.15 -69.43 1.24
N TYR A 136 -75.86 -68.15 1.49
CA TYR A 136 -74.50 -67.63 1.59
C TYR A 136 -74.25 -67.01 2.96
N ARG A 137 -73.13 -67.38 3.61
CA ARG A 137 -72.72 -66.83 4.90
C ARG A 137 -71.22 -66.54 4.92
N ALA A 138 -70.86 -65.29 5.22
CA ALA A 138 -69.50 -64.93 5.52
C ALA A 138 -69.11 -65.47 6.92
N GLY A 139 -67.91 -66.03 7.03
CA GLY A 139 -67.22 -66.18 8.30
C GLY A 139 -66.69 -64.83 8.81
N THR A 140 -66.13 -64.83 10.01
CA THR A 140 -65.34 -63.69 10.51
C THR A 140 -64.15 -63.43 9.58
N ALA A 141 -63.90 -62.16 9.25
CA ALA A 141 -62.69 -61.76 8.53
C ALA A 141 -61.42 -62.12 9.31
N GLY A 142 -60.35 -62.43 8.59
CA GLY A 142 -59.09 -62.90 9.15
C GLY A 142 -58.51 -61.92 10.19
N LYS A 143 -58.22 -62.44 11.38
CA LYS A 143 -57.40 -61.77 12.41
C LYS A 143 -57.90 -60.35 12.79
N GLY A 144 -59.19 -60.07 12.60
CA GLY A 144 -59.82 -58.79 12.98
C GLY A 144 -59.49 -57.59 12.09
N LYS A 145 -58.99 -57.79 10.86
CA LYS A 145 -58.58 -56.69 9.98
C LYS A 145 -59.72 -55.88 9.38
N GLY A 146 -60.91 -56.47 9.23
CA GLY A 146 -62.09 -55.81 8.66
C GLY A 146 -63.40 -56.49 9.04
N THR A 147 -64.49 -56.05 8.43
CA THR A 147 -65.82 -56.68 8.52
C THR A 147 -66.32 -57.10 7.14
N VAL A 148 -67.22 -58.08 7.10
CA VAL A 148 -67.80 -58.62 5.86
C VAL A 148 -69.32 -58.68 5.99
N THR A 149 -70.02 -58.20 4.98
CA THR A 149 -71.44 -58.47 4.76
C THR A 149 -71.61 -59.26 3.46
N ILE A 150 -72.61 -60.13 3.38
CA ILE A 150 -72.91 -60.93 2.19
C ILE A 150 -74.41 -60.94 1.92
N THR A 151 -74.77 -60.94 0.65
CA THR A 151 -76.15 -61.01 0.16
C THR A 151 -76.56 -62.45 -0.16
N THR A 152 -77.86 -62.69 -0.27
CA THR A 152 -78.42 -63.98 -0.74
C THR A 152 -78.05 -64.33 -2.19
N ALA A 153 -77.44 -63.40 -2.93
CA ALA A 153 -76.97 -63.59 -4.31
C ALA A 153 -75.45 -63.78 -4.42
N GLY A 154 -74.75 -64.10 -3.30
CA GLY A 154 -73.30 -64.33 -3.30
C GLY A 154 -72.42 -63.09 -3.46
N VAL A 155 -73.01 -61.90 -3.64
CA VAL A 155 -72.29 -60.61 -3.61
C VAL A 155 -71.94 -60.27 -2.17
N PHE A 156 -70.67 -59.98 -1.88
CA PHE A 156 -70.18 -59.60 -0.57
C PHE A 156 -69.44 -58.26 -0.59
N THR A 157 -69.41 -57.59 0.57
CA THR A 157 -68.68 -56.33 0.79
C THR A 157 -67.72 -56.51 1.96
N TYR A 158 -66.43 -56.28 1.72
CA TYR A 158 -65.38 -56.22 2.72
C TYR A 158 -65.06 -54.76 3.07
N THR A 159 -65.06 -54.44 4.37
CA THR A 159 -64.70 -53.12 4.90
C THR A 159 -63.50 -53.27 5.83
N PRO A 160 -62.27 -52.90 5.42
CA PRO A 160 -61.11 -52.94 6.30
C PRO A 160 -61.19 -51.86 7.39
N THR A 161 -60.66 -52.18 8.57
CA THR A 161 -60.49 -51.21 9.66
C THR A 161 -59.41 -50.18 9.32
N ALA A 162 -59.51 -48.97 9.88
CA ALA A 162 -58.48 -47.94 9.72
C ALA A 162 -57.08 -48.45 10.12
N ALA A 163 -56.98 -49.15 11.26
CA ALA A 163 -55.73 -49.72 11.74
C ALA A 163 -55.13 -50.79 10.82
N ALA A 164 -55.94 -51.51 10.02
CA ALA A 164 -55.44 -52.42 9.00
C ALA A 164 -54.97 -51.67 7.73
N ARG A 165 -55.67 -50.61 7.32
CA ARG A 165 -55.27 -49.75 6.18
C ARG A 165 -53.98 -48.97 6.43
N HIS A 166 -53.79 -48.47 7.65
CA HIS A 166 -52.56 -47.81 8.08
C HIS A 166 -51.38 -48.80 8.12
N LYS A 167 -51.55 -49.99 8.71
CA LYS A 167 -50.51 -51.04 8.66
C LYS A 167 -50.17 -51.50 7.24
N ALA A 168 -51.14 -51.50 6.31
CA ALA A 168 -50.91 -51.79 4.90
C ALA A 168 -50.13 -50.68 4.16
N ALA A 169 -49.98 -49.48 4.74
CA ALA A 169 -49.25 -48.35 4.17
C ALA A 169 -47.75 -48.34 4.53
N LEU A 170 -47.30 -49.21 5.45
CA LEU A 170 -45.90 -49.32 5.87
C LEU A 170 -44.98 -49.44 4.65
N ALA A 171 -43.88 -48.68 4.60
CA ALA A 171 -43.03 -48.57 3.42
C ALA A 171 -42.42 -49.91 2.96
N ASN A 172 -42.35 -50.90 3.86
CA ASN A 172 -41.97 -52.29 3.57
C ASN A 172 -43.09 -53.30 3.92
N ALA A 173 -44.36 -52.92 3.76
CA ALA A 173 -45.51 -53.79 4.01
C ALA A 173 -45.49 -55.05 3.13
N ASP A 174 -45.70 -56.22 3.76
CA ASP A 174 -45.73 -57.51 3.10
C ASP A 174 -47.16 -57.97 2.79
N ALA A 175 -47.31 -59.20 2.27
CA ALA A 175 -48.61 -59.81 2.03
C ALA A 175 -49.43 -60.06 3.32
N LEU A 176 -48.79 -60.13 4.50
CA LEU A 176 -49.46 -60.27 5.79
C LEU A 176 -50.04 -58.95 6.31
N LEU A 177 -49.60 -57.79 5.79
CA LEU A 177 -50.17 -56.48 6.08
C LEU A 177 -51.11 -55.98 4.97
N THR A 178 -50.76 -56.20 3.69
CA THR A 178 -51.48 -55.67 2.52
C THR A 178 -52.71 -56.47 2.08
N ALA A 179 -52.99 -57.64 2.67
CA ALA A 179 -54.16 -58.46 2.37
C ALA A 179 -54.82 -59.03 3.64
N ASP A 180 -56.07 -59.47 3.51
CA ASP A 180 -56.80 -60.26 4.51
C ASP A 180 -57.41 -61.52 3.87
N THR A 181 -57.90 -62.47 4.67
CA THR A 181 -58.57 -63.68 4.19
C THR A 181 -59.98 -63.77 4.77
N VAL A 182 -60.96 -63.88 3.88
CA VAL A 182 -62.39 -63.98 4.21
C VAL A 182 -62.90 -65.35 3.79
N ASN A 183 -63.32 -66.17 4.75
CA ASN A 183 -63.96 -67.45 4.44
C ASN A 183 -65.43 -67.21 4.10
N ILE A 184 -65.89 -67.68 2.94
CA ILE A 184 -67.30 -67.65 2.53
C ILE A 184 -67.80 -69.09 2.47
N VAL A 185 -68.86 -69.36 3.23
CA VAL A 185 -69.56 -70.65 3.30
C VAL A 185 -70.82 -70.53 2.46
N VAL A 186 -71.03 -71.53 1.61
CA VAL A 186 -72.25 -71.72 0.81
C VAL A 186 -72.91 -73.00 1.28
N ALA A 187 -74.21 -72.97 1.56
CA ALA A 187 -74.95 -74.08 2.14
C ALA A 187 -76.26 -74.35 1.39
N ASP A 188 -76.60 -75.63 1.22
CA ASP A 188 -77.89 -76.10 0.73
C ASP A 188 -78.96 -76.14 1.86
N PRO A 189 -80.24 -76.41 1.57
CA PRO A 189 -81.29 -76.59 2.57
C PRO A 189 -81.14 -77.84 3.46
N ALA A 190 -80.35 -78.84 3.07
CA ALA A 190 -80.08 -80.06 3.83
C ALA A 190 -78.96 -79.89 4.86
N GLY A 191 -78.15 -78.84 4.75
CA GLY A 191 -77.05 -78.49 5.63
C GLY A 191 -75.66 -78.93 5.13
N LEU A 192 -75.50 -79.41 3.89
CA LEU A 192 -74.16 -79.62 3.31
C LEU A 192 -73.58 -78.27 2.87
N THR A 193 -72.25 -78.16 2.92
CA THR A 193 -71.58 -76.89 2.68
C THR A 193 -70.32 -77.01 1.82
N ALA A 194 -70.06 -75.97 1.04
CA ALA A 194 -68.73 -75.68 0.50
C ALA A 194 -68.19 -74.38 1.09
N THR A 195 -66.88 -74.30 1.29
CA THR A 195 -66.20 -73.11 1.83
C THR A 195 -65.05 -72.71 0.90
N THR A 196 -64.94 -71.42 0.60
CA THR A 196 -63.77 -70.84 -0.08
C THR A 196 -63.10 -69.79 0.80
N ALA A 197 -61.77 -69.73 0.75
CA ALA A 197 -60.97 -68.72 1.44
C ALA A 197 -60.57 -67.63 0.45
N VAL A 198 -61.22 -66.47 0.54
CA VAL A 198 -61.03 -65.36 -0.39
C VAL A 198 -59.99 -64.38 0.16
N THR A 199 -58.83 -64.30 -0.49
CA THR A 199 -57.82 -63.29 -0.18
C THR A 199 -58.25 -61.94 -0.74
N VAL A 200 -58.54 -60.97 0.13
CA VAL A 200 -58.96 -59.62 -0.23
C VAL A 200 -57.81 -58.62 -0.04
N PRO A 201 -57.47 -57.79 -1.04
CA PRO A 201 -56.46 -56.74 -0.88
C PRO A 201 -56.98 -55.59 0.01
N ILE A 202 -56.09 -55.08 0.87
CA ILE A 202 -56.34 -53.91 1.71
C ILE A 202 -55.69 -52.70 1.03
N ALA A 203 -56.49 -51.77 0.53
CA ALA A 203 -55.93 -50.51 0.03
C ALA A 203 -55.31 -49.71 1.20
N PRO A 204 -54.04 -49.31 1.12
CA PRO A 204 -53.39 -48.55 2.18
C PRO A 204 -54.07 -47.19 2.41
N LYS A 205 -53.83 -46.60 3.58
CA LYS A 205 -54.12 -45.19 3.87
C LYS A 205 -53.32 -44.76 5.10
N ASN A 206 -52.56 -43.68 4.96
CA ASN A 206 -51.90 -42.97 6.04
C ASN A 206 -52.32 -41.50 6.04
N ALA A 207 -52.18 -40.83 7.17
CA ALA A 207 -51.99 -39.38 7.20
C ALA A 207 -50.62 -38.98 6.63
N VAL A 208 -50.39 -37.67 6.48
CA VAL A 208 -49.05 -37.10 6.24
C VAL A 208 -48.70 -36.28 7.48
N PRO A 209 -47.46 -36.34 7.99
CA PRO A 209 -47.07 -35.59 9.19
C PRO A 209 -47.34 -34.09 9.05
N LEU A 210 -47.68 -33.45 10.16
CA LEU A 210 -47.69 -32.00 10.31
C LEU A 210 -46.43 -31.57 11.08
N ALA A 211 -45.89 -30.40 10.78
CA ALA A 211 -44.70 -29.89 11.46
C ALA A 211 -44.77 -28.40 11.78
N LYS A 212 -44.09 -27.99 12.86
CA LYS A 212 -43.87 -26.60 13.26
C LYS A 212 -42.38 -26.37 13.54
N THR A 213 -41.81 -25.37 12.88
CA THR A 213 -40.40 -24.97 13.05
C THR A 213 -40.26 -23.89 14.10
N THR A 214 -39.21 -23.98 14.93
CA THR A 214 -38.72 -22.92 15.81
C THR A 214 -37.24 -22.70 15.53
N VAL A 215 -36.82 -21.46 15.31
CA VAL A 215 -35.44 -21.07 14.99
C VAL A 215 -34.98 -20.05 16.03
N ASN A 216 -33.81 -20.26 16.63
CA ASN A 216 -33.26 -19.33 17.61
C ASN A 216 -32.44 -18.21 16.91
N ALA A 217 -32.12 -17.16 17.65
CA ALA A 217 -31.14 -16.17 17.18
C ALA A 217 -29.74 -16.81 17.02
N PRO A 218 -28.91 -16.32 16.08
CA PRO A 218 -27.52 -16.76 15.95
C PRO A 218 -26.69 -16.45 17.21
N ILE A 219 -25.79 -17.36 17.56
CA ILE A 219 -24.86 -17.18 18.68
C ILE A 219 -23.80 -16.15 18.29
N ALA A 220 -23.58 -15.15 19.16
CA ALA A 220 -22.57 -14.12 18.97
C ALA A 220 -21.16 -14.72 18.81
N GLY A 221 -20.33 -14.12 17.97
CA GLY A 221 -18.99 -14.61 17.65
C GLY A 221 -18.98 -15.79 16.67
N THR A 222 -19.68 -16.90 16.95
CA THR A 222 -19.66 -18.11 16.10
C THR A 222 -20.62 -18.07 14.92
N GLY A 223 -21.77 -17.42 15.06
CA GLY A 223 -22.85 -17.40 14.07
C GLY A 223 -23.69 -18.69 14.01
N ILE A 224 -23.46 -19.66 14.90
CA ILE A 224 -24.20 -20.92 14.95
C ILE A 224 -25.66 -20.66 15.32
N VAL A 225 -26.59 -21.33 14.62
CA VAL A 225 -28.03 -21.27 14.88
C VAL A 225 -28.54 -22.63 15.31
N TYR A 226 -29.20 -22.69 16.47
CA TYR A 226 -29.96 -23.85 16.91
C TYR A 226 -31.45 -23.69 16.57
N GLY A 227 -32.15 -24.80 16.42
CA GLY A 227 -33.60 -24.81 16.30
C GLY A 227 -34.20 -26.20 16.37
N LYS A 228 -35.49 -26.30 16.05
CA LYS A 228 -36.24 -27.56 16.06
C LYS A 228 -37.34 -27.55 15.01
N VAL A 229 -37.49 -28.65 14.30
CA VAL A 229 -38.71 -29.02 13.58
C VAL A 229 -39.46 -30.00 14.47
N ALA A 230 -40.57 -29.56 15.06
CA ALA A 230 -41.42 -30.41 15.88
C ALA A 230 -42.55 -30.99 15.01
N GLY A 231 -42.59 -32.31 14.86
CA GLY A 231 -43.61 -33.01 14.08
C GLY A 231 -44.69 -33.66 14.94
N THR A 232 -45.87 -33.85 14.36
CA THR A 232 -46.99 -34.63 14.90
C THR A 232 -47.69 -35.36 13.75
N ASP A 233 -48.01 -36.63 13.94
CA ASP A 233 -48.85 -37.40 13.03
C ASP A 233 -50.22 -37.74 13.66
N ALA A 234 -51.24 -37.97 12.82
CA ALA A 234 -52.63 -38.23 13.21
C ALA A 234 -52.92 -39.72 13.48
N ASP A 235 -52.26 -40.64 12.76
CA ASP A 235 -52.32 -42.09 13.02
C ASP A 235 -51.42 -42.49 14.22
N LYS A 236 -50.54 -41.55 14.64
CA LYS A 236 -49.59 -41.53 15.78
C LYS A 236 -48.26 -42.22 15.51
N ASP A 237 -47.76 -42.07 14.30
CA ASP A 237 -46.49 -42.64 13.87
C ASP A 237 -45.24 -42.06 14.55
N ARG A 238 -44.18 -42.88 14.56
CA ARG A 238 -42.86 -42.50 15.06
C ARG A 238 -42.02 -41.85 13.95
N LEU A 239 -42.19 -40.55 13.83
CA LEU A 239 -41.50 -39.69 12.86
C LEU A 239 -39.97 -39.82 12.92
N LEU A 240 -39.37 -39.92 11.74
CA LEU A 240 -37.94 -39.81 11.47
C LEU A 240 -37.64 -38.44 10.86
N PHE A 241 -36.58 -37.79 11.34
CA PHE A 241 -36.13 -36.48 10.87
C PHE A 241 -34.78 -36.63 10.17
N SER A 242 -34.68 -36.08 8.96
CA SER A 242 -33.45 -36.07 8.15
C SER A 242 -33.24 -34.70 7.48
N VAL A 243 -32.01 -34.42 7.06
CA VAL A 243 -31.63 -33.14 6.45
C VAL A 243 -30.48 -33.37 5.47
N THR A 244 -30.42 -32.59 4.38
CA THR A 244 -29.18 -32.50 3.59
C THR A 244 -28.13 -31.80 4.45
N PRO A 245 -26.89 -32.33 4.59
CA PRO A 245 -25.89 -31.80 5.53
C PRO A 245 -25.31 -30.43 5.14
N THR A 246 -25.78 -29.84 4.03
CA THR A 246 -25.39 -28.55 3.49
C THR A 246 -26.62 -27.73 3.14
N SER A 247 -26.63 -26.47 3.55
CA SER A 247 -27.63 -25.47 3.16
C SER A 247 -27.35 -24.88 1.77
N VAL A 248 -28.27 -24.03 1.28
CA VAL A 248 -28.13 -23.33 -0.02
C VAL A 248 -26.85 -22.49 -0.09
N ARG A 249 -26.39 -21.89 1.01
CA ARG A 249 -25.13 -21.12 1.07
C ARG A 249 -23.94 -21.90 1.64
N GLY A 250 -24.02 -23.23 1.61
CA GLY A 250 -22.93 -24.14 2.00
C GLY A 250 -22.66 -24.24 3.50
N GLY A 251 -23.48 -23.61 4.36
CA GLY A 251 -23.45 -23.81 5.80
C GLY A 251 -23.75 -25.26 6.17
N ALA A 252 -23.03 -25.81 7.13
CA ALA A 252 -23.19 -27.19 7.56
C ALA A 252 -24.44 -27.35 8.43
N VAL A 253 -25.21 -28.41 8.20
CA VAL A 253 -26.46 -28.69 8.92
C VAL A 253 -26.42 -30.09 9.52
N THR A 254 -26.82 -30.21 10.79
CA THR A 254 -27.08 -31.50 11.44
C THR A 254 -28.45 -31.50 12.09
N ILE A 255 -29.11 -32.67 12.14
CA ILE A 255 -30.38 -32.86 12.84
C ILE A 255 -30.37 -34.17 13.62
N ASN A 256 -31.02 -34.20 14.78
CA ASN A 256 -31.18 -35.43 15.56
C ASN A 256 -32.58 -36.05 15.38
N GLY A 257 -32.75 -37.30 15.83
CA GLY A 257 -34.02 -38.03 15.74
C GLY A 257 -35.19 -37.43 16.53
N GLY A 258 -34.96 -36.36 17.31
CA GLY A 258 -36.00 -35.56 17.96
C GLY A 258 -36.36 -34.28 17.18
N GLY A 259 -35.84 -34.10 15.96
CA GLY A 259 -36.07 -32.95 15.09
C GLY A 259 -35.31 -31.67 15.48
N ALA A 260 -34.42 -31.72 16.48
CA ALA A 260 -33.59 -30.58 16.85
C ALA A 260 -32.36 -30.49 15.93
N PHE A 261 -32.07 -29.29 15.42
CA PHE A 261 -31.03 -29.06 14.43
C PHE A 261 -29.98 -28.06 14.88
N THR A 262 -28.79 -28.15 14.27
CA THR A 262 -27.72 -27.17 14.35
C THR A 262 -27.33 -26.74 12.95
N TYR A 263 -27.29 -25.44 12.71
CA TYR A 263 -26.76 -24.80 11.50
C TYR A 263 -25.48 -24.05 11.84
N THR A 264 -24.41 -24.28 11.07
CA THR A 264 -23.12 -23.61 11.19
C THR A 264 -22.79 -22.92 9.86
N PRO A 265 -22.85 -21.57 9.78
CA PRO A 265 -22.51 -20.85 8.55
C PRO A 265 -21.01 -20.97 8.22
N THR A 266 -20.67 -20.91 6.94
CA THR A 266 -19.27 -20.82 6.48
C THR A 266 -18.70 -19.42 6.74
N ALA A 267 -17.38 -19.26 6.77
CA ALA A 267 -16.73 -17.94 6.86
C ALA A 267 -17.19 -17.03 5.71
N ALA A 268 -17.11 -17.52 4.46
CA ALA A 268 -17.56 -16.79 3.28
C ALA A 268 -19.03 -16.32 3.38
N ALA A 269 -19.96 -17.18 3.81
CA ALA A 269 -21.36 -16.78 3.94
C ALA A 269 -21.58 -15.67 5.00
N ARG A 270 -20.75 -15.63 6.05
CA ARG A 270 -20.79 -14.55 7.07
C ARG A 270 -20.15 -13.25 6.59
N HIS A 271 -19.14 -13.35 5.74
CA HIS A 271 -18.46 -12.23 5.08
C HIS A 271 -19.38 -11.55 4.06
N THR A 272 -19.98 -12.31 3.14
CA THR A 272 -21.00 -11.80 2.20
C THR A 272 -22.20 -11.15 2.93
N ALA A 273 -22.62 -11.72 4.06
CA ALA A 273 -23.68 -11.16 4.90
C ALA A 273 -23.31 -9.82 5.57
N ALA A 274 -22.02 -9.49 5.69
CA ALA A 274 -21.53 -8.22 6.21
C ALA A 274 -21.62 -7.10 5.16
N GLY A 275 -21.33 -7.40 3.88
CA GLY A 275 -21.60 -6.55 2.70
C GLY A 275 -23.09 -6.33 2.38
N GLY A 276 -23.97 -6.50 3.36
CA GLY A 276 -25.36 -6.07 3.30
C GLY A 276 -26.32 -7.01 2.56
N THR A 277 -25.81 -7.85 1.65
CA THR A 277 -26.57 -8.87 0.89
C THR A 277 -26.77 -10.15 1.72
N ASP A 278 -27.54 -11.12 1.22
CA ASP A 278 -27.45 -12.54 1.60
C ASP A 278 -27.53 -12.93 3.09
N LYS A 279 -28.11 -12.06 3.94
CA LYS A 279 -28.27 -12.20 5.41
C LYS A 279 -29.08 -13.40 5.91
N THR A 280 -29.60 -14.26 5.03
CA THR A 280 -30.34 -15.47 5.38
C THR A 280 -29.94 -16.66 4.52
N ASP A 281 -29.97 -17.84 5.12
CA ASP A 281 -29.72 -19.13 4.48
C ASP A 281 -30.94 -20.05 4.62
N THR A 282 -31.02 -21.08 3.78
CA THR A 282 -32.14 -22.03 3.76
C THR A 282 -31.67 -23.47 3.59
N PHE A 283 -32.38 -24.39 4.23
CA PHE A 283 -32.23 -25.84 4.05
C PHE A 283 -33.57 -26.54 4.26
N THR A 284 -33.71 -27.78 3.79
CA THR A 284 -34.94 -28.56 3.90
C THR A 284 -34.75 -29.72 4.86
N VAL A 285 -35.60 -29.79 5.89
CA VAL A 285 -35.73 -30.94 6.78
C VAL A 285 -36.84 -31.84 6.25
N THR A 286 -36.55 -33.11 6.05
CA THR A 286 -37.55 -34.13 5.67
C THR A 286 -38.04 -34.84 6.92
N VAL A 287 -39.35 -34.90 7.09
CA VAL A 287 -40.07 -35.64 8.14
C VAL A 287 -40.78 -36.82 7.48
N ASP A 288 -40.50 -38.04 7.92
CA ASP A 288 -41.00 -39.29 7.35
C ASP A 288 -41.64 -40.13 8.47
N ASP A 289 -42.84 -40.66 8.25
CA ASP A 289 -43.55 -41.52 9.20
C ASP A 289 -43.24 -43.03 9.06
N GLY A 290 -42.60 -43.44 7.95
CA GLY A 290 -42.37 -44.85 7.62
C GLY A 290 -43.58 -45.57 7.00
N HIS A 291 -44.72 -44.90 6.86
CA HIS A 291 -45.95 -45.38 6.19
C HIS A 291 -46.28 -44.55 4.92
N GLY A 292 -45.26 -43.85 4.38
CA GLY A 292 -45.31 -43.14 3.10
C GLY A 292 -45.74 -41.68 3.18
N GLY A 293 -46.03 -41.15 4.37
CA GLY A 293 -46.27 -39.73 4.58
C GLY A 293 -44.95 -38.98 4.79
N ILE A 294 -44.50 -38.31 3.73
CA ILE A 294 -43.26 -37.53 3.73
C ILE A 294 -43.58 -36.04 3.62
N LEU A 295 -43.12 -35.25 4.60
CA LEU A 295 -43.23 -33.79 4.61
C LEU A 295 -41.84 -33.14 4.48
N SER A 296 -41.66 -32.31 3.45
CA SER A 296 -40.50 -31.44 3.29
C SER A 296 -40.74 -30.08 3.96
N VAL A 297 -39.98 -29.77 5.01
CA VAL A 297 -40.07 -28.54 5.79
C VAL A 297 -38.91 -27.60 5.44
N PRO A 298 -39.14 -26.47 4.74
CA PRO A 298 -38.11 -25.47 4.54
C PRO A 298 -37.82 -24.74 5.87
N VAL A 299 -36.55 -24.63 6.22
CA VAL A 299 -36.05 -23.90 7.38
C VAL A 299 -35.22 -22.72 6.89
N THR A 300 -35.59 -21.51 7.30
CA THR A 300 -34.80 -20.29 7.06
C THR A 300 -34.07 -19.90 8.34
N VAL A 301 -32.79 -19.57 8.21
CA VAL A 301 -31.95 -19.10 9.32
C VAL A 301 -31.34 -17.74 8.98
N VAL A 302 -31.11 -16.91 9.99
CA VAL A 302 -30.35 -15.66 9.84
C VAL A 302 -28.87 -15.98 9.90
N ILE A 303 -28.09 -15.45 8.97
CA ILE A 303 -26.62 -15.49 9.06
C ILE A 303 -26.17 -14.33 9.94
N SER A 304 -25.41 -14.62 10.99
CA SER A 304 -24.70 -13.58 11.74
C SER A 304 -23.52 -13.09 10.90
N PRO A 305 -23.46 -11.79 10.52
CA PRO A 305 -22.32 -11.27 9.78
C PRO A 305 -21.00 -11.46 10.54
N LYS A 306 -19.90 -11.52 9.79
CA LYS A 306 -18.53 -11.32 10.27
C LYS A 306 -17.66 -10.96 9.09
N ASN A 307 -16.94 -9.86 9.23
CA ASN A 307 -15.89 -9.38 8.35
C ASN A 307 -14.71 -8.93 9.23
N VAL A 308 -13.48 -8.98 8.73
CA VAL A 308 -12.33 -8.30 9.32
C VAL A 308 -12.19 -6.91 8.67
N ALA A 309 -11.89 -5.88 9.47
CA ALA A 309 -11.68 -4.54 8.90
C ALA A 309 -10.24 -4.43 8.34
N PRO A 310 -10.02 -3.68 7.23
CA PRO A 310 -8.72 -3.56 6.60
C PRO A 310 -7.70 -2.91 7.54
N THR A 311 -6.43 -3.21 7.34
CA THR A 311 -5.30 -2.52 7.96
C THR A 311 -4.67 -1.54 6.98
N GLY A 312 -3.90 -0.55 7.43
CA GLY A 312 -3.20 0.35 6.53
C GLY A 312 -2.11 1.19 7.18
N LYS A 313 -1.22 1.74 6.35
CA LYS A 313 -0.10 2.59 6.76
C LYS A 313 0.14 3.70 5.73
N ALA A 314 0.43 4.91 6.22
CA ALA A 314 0.87 6.02 5.38
C ALA A 314 2.35 5.93 5.01
N ALA A 315 2.66 6.29 3.76
CA ALA A 315 3.99 6.62 3.25
C ALA A 315 3.95 8.05 2.72
N ILE A 316 4.83 8.91 3.24
CA ILE A 316 4.95 10.30 2.80
C ILE A 316 5.94 10.33 1.63
N GLY A 317 5.55 10.96 0.53
CA GLY A 317 6.37 11.16 -0.66
C GLY A 317 7.12 12.50 -0.64
N PRO A 318 7.68 12.93 -1.78
CA PRO A 318 8.43 14.16 -1.87
C PRO A 318 7.57 15.42 -1.65
N ARG A 319 8.28 16.49 -1.29
CA ARG A 319 7.82 17.84 -0.99
C ARG A 319 8.29 18.79 -2.09
N ASP A 320 7.36 19.55 -2.67
CA ASP A 320 7.69 20.77 -3.41
C ASP A 320 8.00 21.88 -2.40
N VAL A 321 9.23 22.38 -2.43
CA VAL A 321 9.74 23.39 -1.49
C VAL A 321 9.21 24.81 -1.81
N SER A 322 8.92 25.06 -3.09
CA SER A 322 8.43 26.34 -3.60
C SER A 322 6.96 26.57 -3.21
N THR A 323 6.08 25.59 -3.42
CA THR A 323 4.65 25.67 -3.08
C THR A 323 4.35 25.15 -1.67
N GLY A 324 5.16 24.22 -1.16
CA GLY A 324 4.93 23.49 0.07
C GLY A 324 4.06 22.24 -0.09
N VAL A 325 3.65 21.89 -1.32
CA VAL A 325 2.83 20.70 -1.61
C VAL A 325 3.59 19.42 -1.25
N VAL A 326 2.90 18.45 -0.66
CA VAL A 326 3.45 17.14 -0.32
C VAL A 326 2.57 16.05 -0.94
N THR A 327 3.21 15.10 -1.63
CA THR A 327 2.54 13.91 -2.17
C THR A 327 2.73 12.71 -1.25
N GLY A 328 1.97 11.64 -1.46
CA GLY A 328 2.18 10.38 -0.74
C GLY A 328 1.12 9.34 -1.05
N ALA A 329 1.12 8.26 -0.30
CA ALA A 329 0.10 7.21 -0.39
C ALA A 329 -0.21 6.60 0.97
N VAL A 330 -1.44 6.12 1.14
CA VAL A 330 -1.82 5.20 2.20
C VAL A 330 -2.02 3.83 1.57
N VAL A 331 -1.21 2.86 1.99
CA VAL A 331 -1.31 1.48 1.50
C VAL A 331 -2.14 0.67 2.49
N GLY A 332 -3.13 -0.04 1.99
CA GLY A 332 -4.02 -0.92 2.77
C GLY A 332 -3.73 -2.40 2.53
N ALA A 333 -4.12 -3.24 3.47
CA ALA A 333 -4.16 -4.69 3.34
C ALA A 333 -5.32 -5.27 4.16
N ASP A 334 -6.15 -6.10 3.54
CA ASP A 334 -7.27 -6.79 4.18
C ASP A 334 -6.97 -8.28 4.44
N ALA A 335 -7.65 -8.87 5.43
CA ALA A 335 -7.41 -10.24 5.90
C ALA A 335 -8.41 -11.27 5.36
N ASP A 336 -9.62 -10.87 4.94
CA ASP A 336 -10.58 -11.75 4.26
C ASP A 336 -10.36 -11.74 2.73
N GLY A 337 -9.71 -10.69 2.20
CA GLY A 337 -9.15 -10.60 0.84
C GLY A 337 -9.77 -9.51 -0.05
N ASP A 338 -10.47 -8.54 0.54
CA ASP A 338 -11.29 -7.56 -0.18
C ASP A 338 -10.52 -6.46 -0.93
N GLU A 339 -11.18 -5.87 -1.93
CA GLU A 339 -10.72 -4.66 -2.61
C GLU A 339 -10.93 -3.44 -1.70
N ILE A 340 -9.83 -2.79 -1.31
CA ILE A 340 -9.86 -1.63 -0.41
C ILE A 340 -10.09 -0.36 -1.21
N THR A 341 -11.16 0.36 -0.87
CA THR A 341 -11.40 1.73 -1.33
C THR A 341 -10.84 2.74 -0.33
N PHE A 342 -10.20 3.79 -0.85
CA PHE A 342 -9.63 4.88 -0.06
C PHE A 342 -10.43 6.17 -0.24
N GLY A 343 -10.56 6.95 0.84
CA GLY A 343 -11.29 8.22 0.80
C GLY A 343 -11.00 9.13 2.00
N GLY A 344 -11.56 10.33 1.96
CA GLY A 344 -11.32 11.36 2.97
C GLY A 344 -10.64 12.61 2.40
N THR A 345 -11.24 13.22 1.37
CA THR A 345 -10.91 14.58 0.95
C THR A 345 -11.20 15.53 2.12
N VAL A 346 -10.16 16.10 2.72
CA VAL A 346 -10.27 16.90 3.96
C VAL A 346 -9.55 18.23 3.77
N THR A 347 -10.28 19.33 3.97
CA THR A 347 -9.67 20.62 4.31
C THR A 347 -9.39 20.66 5.81
N THR A 348 -8.12 20.80 6.18
CA THR A 348 -7.71 21.02 7.57
C THR A 348 -7.69 22.52 7.88
N ALA A 349 -7.32 22.88 9.11
CA ALA A 349 -7.05 24.28 9.45
C ALA A 349 -5.73 24.82 8.85
N LYS A 350 -4.92 23.98 8.20
CA LYS A 350 -3.62 24.36 7.64
C LYS A 350 -3.45 24.10 6.14
N GLY A 351 -4.25 23.24 5.53
CA GLY A 351 -4.17 22.93 4.10
C GLY A 351 -5.38 22.16 3.56
N ALA A 352 -5.30 21.77 2.29
CA ALA A 352 -6.29 20.92 1.63
C ALA A 352 -5.68 19.57 1.25
N VAL A 353 -6.41 18.49 1.47
CA VAL A 353 -6.03 17.13 1.09
C VAL A 353 -6.96 16.61 0.01
N VAL A 354 -6.39 16.19 -1.12
CA VAL A 354 -7.06 15.34 -2.10
C VAL A 354 -6.58 13.90 -1.88
N VAL A 355 -7.51 12.96 -1.70
CA VAL A 355 -7.25 11.52 -1.61
C VAL A 355 -7.88 10.86 -2.82
N ASN A 356 -7.11 10.08 -3.56
CA ASN A 356 -7.55 9.30 -4.71
C ASN A 356 -8.02 7.90 -4.27
N ALA A 357 -8.83 7.26 -5.10
CA ALA A 357 -9.41 5.94 -4.81
C ALA A 357 -8.36 4.80 -4.74
N ASP A 358 -7.14 5.03 -5.22
CA ASP A 358 -5.99 4.11 -5.14
C ASP A 358 -5.14 4.30 -3.86
N GLY A 359 -5.53 5.21 -2.97
CA GLY A 359 -4.82 5.53 -1.74
C GLY A 359 -3.72 6.58 -1.90
N THR A 360 -3.40 7.04 -3.11
CA THR A 360 -2.50 8.19 -3.30
C THR A 360 -3.16 9.49 -2.81
N PHE A 361 -2.36 10.44 -2.32
CA PHE A 361 -2.86 11.73 -1.85
C PHE A 361 -1.94 12.90 -2.22
N THR A 362 -2.52 14.09 -2.21
CA THR A 362 -1.80 15.37 -2.33
C THR A 362 -2.28 16.31 -1.23
N TYR A 363 -1.35 16.83 -0.43
CA TYR A 363 -1.59 17.86 0.58
C TYR A 363 -1.02 19.19 0.12
N THR A 364 -1.86 20.23 0.10
CA THR A 364 -1.49 21.59 -0.27
C THR A 364 -1.65 22.52 0.95
N PRO A 365 -0.57 22.99 1.58
CA PRO A 365 -0.66 23.90 2.72
C PRO A 365 -1.10 25.31 2.32
N THR A 366 -1.80 25.98 3.22
CA THR A 366 -2.14 27.40 3.12
C THR A 366 -0.91 28.28 3.39
N ALA A 367 -0.86 29.45 2.74
CA ALA A 367 0.18 30.45 2.99
C ALA A 367 0.29 30.86 4.46
N THR A 368 -0.84 30.90 5.20
CA THR A 368 -0.85 31.21 6.64
C THR A 368 -0.21 30.10 7.48
N ALA A 369 -0.47 28.83 7.19
CA ALA A 369 0.19 27.72 7.88
C ALA A 369 1.69 27.67 7.57
N ARG A 370 2.06 27.87 6.30
CA ARG A 370 3.46 28.02 5.89
C ARG A 370 4.16 29.16 6.65
N ALA A 371 3.55 30.35 6.69
CA ALA A 371 4.10 31.50 7.40
C ALA A 371 4.27 31.27 8.92
N LYS A 372 3.35 30.51 9.54
CA LYS A 372 3.50 30.08 10.95
C LYS A 372 4.64 29.07 11.12
N ALA A 373 4.75 28.07 10.24
CA ALA A 373 5.82 27.08 10.28
C ALA A 373 7.22 27.70 10.08
N ALA A 374 7.31 28.82 9.35
CA ALA A 374 8.54 29.61 9.17
C ALA A 374 9.00 30.38 10.42
N VAL A 375 8.14 30.58 11.44
CA VAL A 375 8.57 31.17 12.71
C VAL A 375 9.36 30.11 13.49
N PHE A 376 10.68 30.32 13.63
CA PHE A 376 11.57 29.34 14.26
C PHE A 376 11.11 28.91 15.66
N SER A 377 10.65 29.84 16.48
CA SER A 377 10.12 29.59 17.84
C SER A 377 8.66 29.12 17.88
N ALA A 378 8.01 28.86 16.74
CA ALA A 378 6.65 28.33 16.73
C ALA A 378 6.61 26.91 17.34
N PRO A 379 5.57 26.58 18.13
CA PRO A 379 5.36 25.24 18.64
C PRO A 379 5.29 24.20 17.51
N THR A 380 5.68 22.95 17.79
CA THR A 380 5.58 21.84 16.84
C THR A 380 4.19 21.72 16.20
N ALA A 381 3.12 22.05 16.94
CA ALA A 381 1.74 22.06 16.48
C ALA A 381 1.41 23.05 15.33
N ASP A 382 2.22 24.10 15.13
CA ASP A 382 2.13 25.00 13.97
C ASP A 382 3.00 24.51 12.79
N LYS A 383 4.02 23.66 13.05
CA LYS A 383 4.97 23.12 12.04
C LYS A 383 4.55 21.76 11.45
N ILE A 384 3.59 21.07 12.06
CA ILE A 384 2.99 19.84 11.50
C ILE A 384 1.50 20.05 11.22
N ASP A 385 0.95 19.25 10.32
CA ASP A 385 -0.49 19.07 10.18
C ASP A 385 -0.86 17.60 10.12
N THR A 386 -2.08 17.26 10.55
CA THR A 386 -2.54 15.87 10.62
C THR A 386 -3.94 15.76 10.05
N PHE A 387 -4.12 14.82 9.13
CA PHE A 387 -5.41 14.44 8.57
C PHE A 387 -5.61 12.91 8.68
N SER A 388 -6.76 12.44 8.20
CA SER A 388 -7.19 11.05 8.32
C SER A 388 -7.66 10.53 6.97
N VAL A 389 -7.10 9.40 6.52
CA VAL A 389 -7.57 8.67 5.35
C VAL A 389 -8.40 7.48 5.82
N ALA A 390 -9.61 7.35 5.30
CA ALA A 390 -10.50 6.22 5.56
C ALA A 390 -10.26 5.12 4.51
N LEU A 391 -10.18 3.87 4.98
CA LEU A 391 -10.14 2.64 4.20
C LEU A 391 -11.46 1.91 4.42
N SER A 392 -12.08 1.36 3.37
CA SER A 392 -13.20 0.43 3.50
C SER A 392 -13.15 -0.70 2.47
N ASP A 393 -13.50 -1.89 2.95
CA ASP A 393 -13.58 -3.16 2.22
C ASP A 393 -14.91 -3.39 1.47
N GLY A 394 -15.90 -2.49 1.64
CA GLY A 394 -17.26 -2.68 1.13
C GLY A 394 -18.12 -3.69 1.90
N HIS A 395 -17.52 -4.53 2.75
CA HIS A 395 -18.18 -5.50 3.63
C HIS A 395 -18.45 -4.96 5.04
N GLY A 396 -18.35 -3.65 5.21
CA GLY A 396 -18.72 -2.93 6.44
C GLY A 396 -17.61 -2.87 7.48
N GLY A 397 -16.38 -3.30 7.14
CA GLY A 397 -15.19 -2.92 7.88
C GLY A 397 -14.65 -1.58 7.38
N THR A 398 -14.15 -0.79 8.34
CA THR A 398 -13.59 0.54 8.08
C THR A 398 -12.44 0.80 9.04
N THR A 399 -11.33 1.30 8.52
CA THR A 399 -10.17 1.71 9.31
C THR A 399 -9.76 3.11 8.91
N THR A 400 -9.22 3.88 9.86
CA THR A 400 -8.75 5.24 9.62
C THR A 400 -7.25 5.32 9.90
N VAL A 401 -6.48 5.69 8.89
CA VAL A 401 -5.04 5.94 8.99
C VAL A 401 -4.80 7.42 9.21
N ALA A 402 -4.19 7.79 10.33
CA ALA A 402 -3.72 9.14 10.57
C ALA A 402 -2.47 9.42 9.73
N VAL A 403 -2.47 10.52 8.99
CA VAL A 403 -1.36 11.00 8.16
C VAL A 403 -0.88 12.32 8.74
N THR A 404 0.38 12.37 9.20
CA THR A 404 1.01 13.59 9.70
C THR A 404 2.04 14.08 8.71
N ILE A 405 1.92 15.35 8.28
CA ILE A 405 2.80 16.03 7.34
C ILE A 405 3.54 17.14 8.07
N THR A 406 4.86 17.22 7.92
CA THR A 406 5.60 18.43 8.30
C THR A 406 5.27 19.54 7.29
N VAL A 407 4.58 20.58 7.74
CA VAL A 407 4.21 21.74 6.91
C VAL A 407 5.49 22.45 6.51
N SER A 408 5.74 22.62 5.21
CA SER A 408 6.89 23.42 4.76
C SER A 408 6.79 24.82 5.37
N PRO A 409 7.88 25.37 5.94
CA PRO A 409 7.92 26.79 6.20
C PRO A 409 7.57 27.56 4.92
N GLY A 410 6.93 28.72 5.08
CA GLY A 410 6.79 29.71 4.04
C GLY A 410 8.17 30.24 3.77
N ASN A 411 8.83 29.67 2.76
CA ASN A 411 10.25 29.89 2.58
C ASN A 411 10.47 31.38 2.32
N THR A 412 11.23 32.04 3.19
CA THR A 412 11.55 33.46 3.06
C THR A 412 12.40 33.71 1.81
N ILE A 413 13.11 32.70 1.32
CA ILE A 413 13.75 32.69 -0.01
C ILE A 413 12.70 32.76 -1.12
N ALA A 414 11.72 31.85 -1.14
CA ALA A 414 10.66 31.85 -2.15
C ALA A 414 9.80 33.13 -2.14
N ALA A 415 9.67 33.79 -0.99
CA ALA A 415 9.03 35.10 -0.85
C ALA A 415 9.91 36.29 -1.29
N ASN A 416 11.24 36.18 -1.15
CA ASN A 416 12.21 37.21 -1.50
C ASN A 416 12.85 37.04 -2.90
N GLY A 417 12.59 35.92 -3.57
CA GLY A 417 13.29 35.49 -4.79
C GLY A 417 14.70 34.96 -4.52
N LEU A 418 15.40 34.57 -5.59
CA LEU A 418 16.85 34.33 -5.52
C LEU A 418 17.60 35.65 -5.33
N SER A 419 18.72 35.62 -4.60
CA SER A 419 19.58 36.79 -4.42
C SER A 419 20.29 37.13 -5.73
N THR A 420 20.52 38.43 -5.94
CA THR A 420 21.25 38.92 -7.11
C THR A 420 22.51 39.65 -6.68
N PHE A 421 23.68 39.04 -6.88
CA PHE A 421 24.92 39.79 -6.79
C PHE A 421 25.05 40.66 -8.05
N CYS A 422 25.16 41.98 -7.87
CA CYS A 422 25.33 42.91 -9.00
C CYS A 422 24.25 42.85 -10.09
N GLY A 423 23.01 42.54 -9.71
CA GLY A 423 21.87 42.39 -10.63
C GLY A 423 21.88 41.09 -11.43
N CYS A 424 22.83 40.18 -11.16
CA CYS A 424 22.87 38.85 -11.72
C CYS A 424 22.46 37.83 -10.64
N THR A 425 21.52 36.94 -10.95
CA THR A 425 21.30 35.73 -10.14
C THR A 425 22.53 34.83 -10.23
N LEU A 426 23.03 34.35 -9.09
CA LEU A 426 24.26 33.55 -9.06
C LEU A 426 23.95 32.05 -9.26
N MET A 427 23.81 31.66 -10.52
CA MET A 427 23.34 30.36 -11.04
C MET A 427 21.83 30.26 -11.28
N PRO A 428 21.38 29.42 -12.23
CA PRO A 428 19.96 29.11 -12.40
C PRO A 428 19.36 28.35 -11.21
N ALA A 429 18.06 28.54 -10.97
CA ALA A 429 17.33 27.94 -9.86
C ALA A 429 17.33 26.39 -9.89
N ASP A 430 17.41 25.79 -11.08
CA ASP A 430 17.50 24.35 -11.34
C ASP A 430 18.94 23.81 -11.18
N THR A 431 19.72 24.37 -10.25
CA THR A 431 21.09 23.90 -9.96
C THR A 431 21.31 23.53 -8.50
N ILE A 432 22.31 22.68 -8.26
CA ILE A 432 22.79 22.29 -6.93
C ILE A 432 23.09 23.46 -6.00
N PHE A 433 23.46 24.63 -6.56
CA PHE A 433 23.75 25.83 -5.79
C PHE A 433 22.52 26.39 -5.08
N HIS A 434 21.30 26.08 -5.53
CA HIS A 434 20.04 26.52 -4.91
C HIS A 434 19.19 25.35 -4.37
N ALA A 435 19.75 24.13 -4.35
CA ALA A 435 19.03 22.93 -3.90
C ALA A 435 18.62 23.04 -2.41
N ASP A 436 17.38 22.66 -2.11
CA ASP A 436 17.00 22.29 -0.74
C ASP A 436 17.54 20.88 -0.47
N VAL A 437 18.43 20.77 0.53
CA VAL A 437 19.04 19.52 0.97
C VAL A 437 18.42 18.96 2.25
N THR A 438 17.40 19.56 2.88
CA THR A 438 16.93 19.19 4.23
C THR A 438 16.44 17.75 4.33
N ASP A 439 15.68 17.29 3.33
CA ASP A 439 15.03 15.98 3.32
C ASP A 439 15.88 14.91 2.56
N LEU A 440 17.10 15.25 2.08
CA LEU A 440 17.99 14.30 1.38
C LEU A 440 18.52 13.18 2.29
N PRO A 441 18.80 11.97 1.75
CA PRO A 441 19.40 10.88 2.52
C PRO A 441 20.78 11.25 3.08
N VAL A 442 21.11 10.72 4.26
CA VAL A 442 22.46 10.82 4.83
C VAL A 442 23.34 9.73 4.24
N LEU A 443 24.52 10.08 3.72
CA LEU A 443 25.46 9.10 3.15
C LEU A 443 25.92 8.10 4.22
N PRO A 444 26.02 6.80 3.92
CA PRO A 444 26.53 5.80 4.88
C PRO A 444 27.95 6.08 5.41
N LYS A 445 28.78 6.85 4.69
CA LYS A 445 30.11 7.30 5.13
C LYS A 445 30.10 8.56 6.02
N SER A 446 28.95 9.22 6.23
CA SER A 446 28.81 10.52 6.91
C SER A 446 29.60 10.59 8.23
N GLY A 447 29.37 9.66 9.16
CA GLY A 447 30.08 9.63 10.45
C GLY A 447 31.61 9.46 10.30
N THR A 448 32.06 8.55 9.44
CA THR A 448 33.49 8.31 9.18
C THR A 448 34.17 9.55 8.60
N TRP A 449 33.52 10.22 7.66
CA TRP A 449 34.04 11.44 7.04
C TRP A 449 34.07 12.62 8.03
N LEU A 450 33.06 12.78 8.87
CA LEU A 450 33.08 13.77 9.95
C LEU A 450 34.17 13.47 10.99
N ASP A 451 34.48 12.21 11.27
CA ASP A 451 35.59 11.83 12.15
C ASP A 451 36.97 12.04 11.50
N VAL A 452 37.10 11.90 10.18
CA VAL A 452 38.29 12.35 9.45
C VAL A 452 38.48 13.87 9.61
N LEU A 453 37.39 14.64 9.55
CA LEU A 453 37.35 16.08 9.86
C LEU A 453 37.39 16.42 11.37
N GLY A 454 37.45 15.42 12.26
CA GLY A 454 37.68 15.64 13.70
C GLY A 454 36.44 15.90 14.56
N ALA A 455 35.25 15.46 14.14
CA ALA A 455 34.03 15.54 14.95
C ALA A 455 34.19 14.91 16.36
N SER A 456 34.67 13.67 16.47
CA SER A 456 35.03 13.04 17.76
C SER A 456 36.18 13.71 18.53
N ARG A 457 36.96 14.58 17.87
CA ARG A 457 38.06 15.35 18.48
C ARG A 457 37.62 16.77 18.92
N GLY A 458 36.34 17.11 18.76
CA GLY A 458 35.79 18.42 19.14
C GLY A 458 36.08 19.54 18.13
N ALA A 459 36.42 19.20 16.88
CA ALA A 459 36.62 20.19 15.82
C ALA A 459 35.34 20.96 15.49
N THR A 460 35.48 22.20 15.01
CA THR A 460 34.37 23.11 14.69
C THR A 460 34.40 23.57 13.22
N LEU A 461 33.31 24.20 12.79
CA LEU A 461 33.24 24.98 11.56
C LEU A 461 34.05 26.28 11.75
N GLY A 462 35.26 26.33 11.23
CA GLY A 462 36.09 27.54 11.29
C GLY A 462 35.49 28.68 10.46
N ALA A 463 35.47 29.89 10.99
CA ALA A 463 35.08 31.10 10.25
C ALA A 463 36.27 32.08 10.21
N GLY A 464 36.91 32.18 9.04
CA GLY A 464 38.21 32.84 8.89
C GLY A 464 38.18 34.30 8.42
N TRP A 465 37.04 34.78 7.91
CA TRP A 465 36.98 36.11 7.28
C TRP A 465 37.20 37.25 8.28
N GLY A 466 37.72 38.39 7.83
CA GLY A 466 37.97 39.55 8.71
C GLY A 466 39.19 39.40 9.64
N SER A 467 39.62 38.16 9.96
CA SER A 467 40.87 37.90 10.70
C SER A 467 42.10 38.24 9.85
N MET A 468 43.23 38.58 10.50
CA MET A 468 44.49 38.79 9.78
C MET A 468 45.13 37.44 9.41
N TRP A 469 45.15 37.11 8.12
CA TRP A 469 45.83 35.93 7.57
C TRP A 469 46.88 36.38 6.56
N MET A 470 48.12 35.88 6.67
CA MET A 470 49.22 36.23 5.75
C MET A 470 49.54 37.75 5.60
N LYS A 471 49.11 38.58 6.56
CA LYS A 471 49.06 40.06 6.52
C LYS A 471 48.02 40.66 5.56
N SER A 472 47.12 39.84 5.04
CA SER A 472 45.86 40.23 4.40
C SER A 472 44.69 40.14 5.39
N THR A 473 43.52 40.60 4.96
CA THR A 473 42.24 40.24 5.59
C THR A 473 41.79 38.90 5.02
N GLY A 474 41.60 37.89 5.88
CA GLY A 474 41.12 36.58 5.45
C GLY A 474 39.71 36.64 4.86
N GLY A 475 39.40 35.65 4.01
CA GLY A 475 38.19 35.62 3.17
C GLY A 475 38.48 36.13 1.76
N MET A 476 37.64 35.74 0.80
CA MET A 476 37.87 36.02 -0.62
C MET A 476 37.53 37.48 -0.96
N PRO A 477 38.47 38.28 -1.51
CA PRO A 477 38.15 39.62 -1.99
C PRO A 477 37.48 39.56 -3.36
N VAL A 478 36.21 39.97 -3.44
CA VAL A 478 35.52 40.11 -4.74
C VAL A 478 35.81 41.50 -5.32
N ASN A 479 36.44 41.55 -6.49
CA ASN A 479 36.63 42.79 -7.23
C ASN A 479 35.45 43.00 -8.19
N VAL A 480 34.81 44.16 -8.15
CA VAL A 480 33.69 44.50 -9.05
C VAL A 480 34.17 45.43 -10.15
N VAL A 481 33.84 45.10 -11.40
CA VAL A 481 34.07 45.98 -12.57
C VAL A 481 32.79 46.15 -13.39
N GLY A 482 32.63 47.30 -14.05
CA GLY A 482 31.47 47.57 -14.89
C GLY A 482 31.46 46.76 -16.20
N ALA A 483 30.29 46.61 -16.82
CA ALA A 483 30.08 45.81 -18.04
C ALA A 483 31.11 46.06 -19.15
N ASN A 484 31.50 47.31 -19.36
CA ASN A 484 32.41 47.74 -20.43
C ASN A 484 33.87 47.95 -19.95
N HIS A 485 34.27 47.33 -18.84
CA HIS A 485 35.67 47.41 -18.37
C HIS A 485 36.62 46.79 -19.40
N PRO A 486 37.77 47.41 -19.72
CA PRO A 486 38.76 46.82 -20.62
C PRO A 486 39.30 45.50 -20.06
N THR A 487 39.71 44.61 -20.96
CA THR A 487 40.26 43.30 -20.63
C THR A 487 41.73 43.18 -21.00
N GLU A 488 42.49 42.46 -20.17
CA GLU A 488 43.93 42.26 -20.31
C GLU A 488 44.30 40.82 -20.67
N THR A 489 45.39 40.66 -21.42
CA THR A 489 45.92 39.34 -21.80
C THR A 489 46.89 38.83 -20.74
N VAL A 490 46.45 37.84 -19.97
CA VAL A 490 47.27 37.18 -18.94
C VAL A 490 48.30 36.24 -19.56
N VAL A 491 49.54 36.29 -19.06
CA VAL A 491 50.62 35.37 -19.42
C VAL A 491 50.58 34.15 -18.50
N PHE A 492 50.04 33.04 -18.99
CA PHE A 492 49.98 31.80 -18.22
C PHE A 492 51.35 31.11 -18.15
N ASN A 493 51.89 30.96 -16.95
CA ASN A 493 53.25 30.46 -16.68
C ASN A 493 53.23 29.46 -15.51
N ARG A 494 52.93 28.20 -15.80
CA ARG A 494 52.92 27.07 -14.85
C ARG A 494 54.32 26.79 -14.28
N GLY A 495 54.66 27.39 -13.14
CA GLY A 495 55.97 27.27 -12.52
C GLY A 495 56.27 25.83 -12.07
N TYR A 496 57.07 25.09 -12.84
CA TYR A 496 57.47 23.68 -12.61
C TYR A 496 56.34 22.63 -12.51
N SER A 497 55.07 23.01 -12.39
CA SER A 497 53.97 22.05 -12.27
C SER A 497 53.50 21.48 -13.62
N THR A 498 53.58 20.15 -13.75
CA THR A 498 52.94 19.37 -14.81
C THR A 498 51.47 19.03 -14.50
N SER A 499 51.08 19.08 -13.22
CA SER A 499 49.74 18.82 -12.69
C SER A 499 49.22 20.06 -11.97
N GLY A 500 48.66 20.99 -12.74
CA GLY A 500 48.09 22.24 -12.24
C GLY A 500 46.85 22.65 -13.02
N PRO A 501 46.09 23.65 -12.54
CA PRO A 501 44.72 23.90 -13.01
C PRO A 501 44.68 24.35 -14.48
N SER A 502 43.55 24.15 -15.18
CA SER A 502 43.49 24.41 -16.62
C SER A 502 43.30 25.89 -16.94
N ILE A 503 43.54 26.26 -18.21
CA ILE A 503 43.69 27.65 -18.63
C ILE A 503 42.63 28.02 -19.65
N ASP A 504 41.68 28.86 -19.25
CA ASP A 504 40.93 29.71 -20.16
C ASP A 504 41.81 30.88 -20.63
N LYS A 505 41.97 31.01 -21.96
CA LYS A 505 42.84 32.00 -22.60
C LYS A 505 42.12 33.28 -23.03
N ARG A 506 40.82 33.43 -22.70
CA ARG A 506 40.09 34.69 -22.90
C ARG A 506 40.76 35.84 -22.10
N PRO A 507 40.77 37.09 -22.59
CA PRO A 507 41.27 38.24 -21.82
C PRO A 507 40.39 38.54 -20.58
N TYR A 508 41.02 38.87 -19.46
CA TYR A 508 40.38 39.04 -18.14
C TYR A 508 40.16 40.52 -17.81
N ALA A 509 39.03 40.87 -17.19
CA ALA A 509 38.62 42.24 -16.88
C ALA A 509 39.29 42.81 -15.61
N ILE A 510 40.60 42.64 -15.49
CA ILE A 510 41.37 42.96 -14.28
C ILE A 510 41.28 44.47 -13.96
N PRO A 511 40.77 44.87 -12.78
CA PRO A 511 40.77 46.29 -12.40
C PRO A 511 42.16 46.76 -11.99
N HIS A 512 42.48 48.02 -12.29
CA HIS A 512 43.72 48.66 -11.88
C HIS A 512 43.88 48.64 -10.34
N ARG A 513 44.99 48.04 -9.88
CA ARG A 513 45.30 47.77 -8.45
C ARG A 513 44.22 46.90 -7.76
N PRO A 514 44.05 45.65 -8.20
CA PRO A 514 43.03 44.75 -7.66
C PRO A 514 43.38 44.30 -6.23
N ILE A 515 42.36 43.90 -5.47
CA ILE A 515 42.52 43.22 -4.19
C ILE A 515 42.69 41.72 -4.49
N VAL A 516 43.72 41.08 -3.95
CA VAL A 516 44.13 39.71 -4.28
C VAL A 516 44.30 38.93 -2.98
N GLU A 517 43.76 37.72 -2.91
CA GLU A 517 43.93 36.83 -1.76
C GLU A 517 45.42 36.41 -1.60
N GLY A 518 45.83 36.04 -0.39
CA GLY A 518 47.20 35.60 -0.08
C GLY A 518 48.28 36.69 -0.15
N MET A 519 48.06 37.79 -0.86
CA MET A 519 48.93 38.97 -0.80
C MET A 519 48.82 39.67 0.56
N PRO A 520 49.93 40.08 1.21
CA PRO A 520 51.29 40.20 0.67
C PRO A 520 52.27 39.09 1.10
N SER A 521 51.84 37.83 1.20
CA SER A 521 52.77 36.76 1.57
C SER A 521 53.75 36.42 0.43
N LEU A 522 54.96 35.98 0.81
CA LEU A 522 55.91 35.33 -0.07
C LEU A 522 56.65 34.19 0.65
N PRO A 523 57.14 33.17 -0.09
CA PRO A 523 57.00 32.96 -1.55
C PRO A 523 55.54 32.82 -2.02
N ALA A 524 55.28 33.11 -3.30
CA ALA A 524 53.92 33.21 -3.84
C ALA A 524 53.31 31.83 -4.09
N TRP A 525 52.40 31.45 -3.20
CA TRP A 525 51.51 30.30 -3.26
C TRP A 525 50.12 30.80 -2.80
N ASP A 526 49.02 30.22 -3.29
CA ASP A 526 47.63 30.64 -2.97
C ASP A 526 47.34 32.16 -3.16
N ARG A 527 47.60 32.69 -4.36
CA ARG A 527 47.17 34.05 -4.75
C ARG A 527 46.00 34.00 -5.73
N HIS A 528 44.77 34.16 -5.24
CA HIS A 528 43.55 34.22 -6.06
C HIS A 528 43.13 35.68 -6.35
N LEU A 529 42.80 35.97 -7.60
CA LEU A 529 42.11 37.19 -8.01
C LEU A 529 40.75 36.82 -8.58
N LEU A 530 39.71 37.13 -7.81
CA LEU A 530 38.30 36.99 -8.20
C LEU A 530 37.75 38.34 -8.67
N VAL A 531 37.22 38.38 -9.88
CA VAL A 531 36.62 39.57 -10.52
C VAL A 531 35.21 39.23 -11.00
N PHE A 532 34.23 40.06 -10.63
CA PHE A 532 32.88 40.01 -11.20
C PHE A 532 32.65 41.17 -12.16
N GLN A 533 32.23 40.86 -13.39
CA GLN A 533 31.91 41.85 -14.41
C GLN A 533 30.39 42.12 -14.39
N GLN A 534 30.01 43.25 -13.80
CA GLN A 534 28.62 43.66 -13.63
C GLN A 534 27.90 43.74 -14.98
N GLY A 535 26.68 43.20 -15.05
CA GLY A 535 25.85 43.27 -16.26
C GLY A 535 26.22 42.30 -17.38
N THR A 536 27.26 41.47 -17.21
CA THR A 536 27.55 40.35 -18.12
C THR A 536 27.33 38.98 -17.48
N CYS A 537 27.02 38.92 -16.18
CA CYS A 537 26.95 37.68 -15.39
C CYS A 537 28.25 36.86 -15.34
N ILE A 538 29.40 37.41 -15.76
CA ILE A 538 30.66 36.67 -15.77
C ILE A 538 31.45 36.88 -14.48
N SER A 539 31.69 35.78 -13.77
CA SER A 539 32.69 35.69 -12.70
C SER A 539 34.00 35.14 -13.26
N GLN A 540 35.13 35.75 -12.91
CA GLN A 540 36.46 35.45 -13.45
C GLN A 540 37.42 35.16 -12.30
N GLU A 541 38.14 34.06 -12.37
CA GLU A 541 39.10 33.66 -11.33
C GLU A 541 40.49 33.41 -11.96
N LEU A 542 41.53 33.94 -11.33
CA LEU A 542 42.94 33.74 -11.71
C LEU A 542 43.73 33.20 -10.52
N TYR A 543 44.45 32.10 -10.73
CA TYR A 543 45.23 31.39 -9.71
C TYR A 543 46.75 31.67 -9.82
N ASN A 544 47.40 31.78 -8.65
CA ASN A 544 48.78 32.23 -8.42
C ASN A 544 49.16 33.49 -9.23
N VAL A 545 48.35 34.53 -9.10
CA VAL A 545 48.47 35.74 -9.91
C VAL A 545 49.67 36.64 -9.50
N ALA A 546 50.34 37.24 -10.48
CA ALA A 546 51.45 38.18 -10.31
C ALA A 546 51.45 39.31 -11.37
N ASN A 547 51.95 40.50 -11.01
CA ASN A 547 52.25 41.59 -11.94
C ASN A 547 53.52 42.34 -11.48
N GLY A 548 54.43 42.68 -12.40
CA GLY A 548 55.70 43.34 -12.08
C GLY A 548 55.62 44.86 -11.81
N VAL A 549 54.47 45.49 -12.02
CA VAL A 549 54.28 46.96 -11.96
C VAL A 549 53.12 47.36 -11.06
N GLU A 550 51.99 46.66 -11.14
CA GLU A 550 50.75 47.08 -10.44
C GLU A 550 50.58 46.48 -9.04
N MET A 551 51.25 45.36 -8.76
CA MET A 551 51.23 44.76 -7.44
C MET A 551 52.10 45.54 -6.44
N PRO A 552 51.59 45.83 -5.22
CA PRO A 552 52.34 46.57 -4.22
C PRO A 552 53.51 45.75 -3.65
N ALA A 553 54.69 46.38 -3.57
CA ALA A 553 55.89 45.79 -2.99
C ALA A 553 55.85 45.87 -1.45
N ASN A 554 55.06 44.98 -0.83
CA ASN A 554 54.75 45.00 0.61
C ASN A 554 55.79 44.29 1.50
N SER A 555 56.86 43.75 0.90
CA SER A 555 58.07 43.26 1.58
C SER A 555 59.29 43.42 0.68
N VAL A 556 60.51 43.22 1.23
CA VAL A 556 61.75 43.18 0.43
C VAL A 556 61.68 42.07 -0.61
N LEU A 557 61.07 40.93 -0.28
CA LEU A 557 60.88 39.83 -1.21
C LEU A 557 59.87 40.18 -2.31
N ASP A 558 58.82 40.97 -2.03
CA ASP A 558 57.89 41.44 -3.07
C ASP A 558 58.57 42.47 -3.98
N GLY A 559 59.44 43.32 -3.42
CA GLY A 559 60.29 44.20 -4.22
C GLY A 559 61.17 43.42 -5.20
N VAL A 560 61.79 42.33 -4.75
CA VAL A 560 62.62 41.45 -5.61
C VAL A 560 61.76 40.65 -6.59
N GLY A 561 60.66 40.05 -6.14
CA GLY A 561 59.75 39.26 -6.98
C GLY A 561 59.11 40.11 -8.08
N ASN A 562 58.52 41.24 -7.72
CA ASN A 562 57.92 42.17 -8.69
C ASN A 562 58.98 42.75 -9.63
N ALA A 563 60.22 43.02 -9.16
CA ALA A 563 61.32 43.41 -10.04
C ALA A 563 61.71 42.29 -11.04
N LEU A 564 61.77 41.03 -10.61
CA LEU A 564 62.02 39.88 -11.49
C LEU A 564 60.90 39.70 -12.51
N TYR A 565 59.63 39.77 -12.10
CA TYR A 565 58.49 39.74 -13.00
C TYR A 565 58.51 40.93 -13.97
N ARG A 566 58.89 42.13 -13.52
CA ARG A 566 59.02 43.33 -14.37
C ARG A 566 60.12 43.20 -15.42
N VAL A 567 61.28 42.65 -15.04
CA VAL A 567 62.39 42.37 -15.98
C VAL A 567 62.02 41.28 -16.99
N ARG A 568 61.24 40.27 -16.57
CA ARG A 568 60.92 39.11 -17.42
C ARG A 568 59.67 39.28 -18.30
N TYR A 569 58.67 40.01 -17.82
CA TYR A 569 57.33 40.11 -18.44
C TYR A 569 56.79 41.56 -18.57
N GLY A 570 57.49 42.56 -18.02
CA GLY A 570 57.08 43.97 -18.08
C GLY A 570 55.93 44.29 -17.12
N SER A 571 54.92 45.01 -17.61
CA SER A 571 53.67 45.32 -16.88
C SER A 571 52.59 44.25 -17.04
N LYS A 572 52.88 43.12 -17.69
CA LYS A 572 51.86 42.09 -17.96
C LYS A 572 51.45 41.37 -16.68
N TRP A 573 50.17 41.06 -16.59
CA TRP A 573 49.62 40.09 -15.64
C TRP A 573 50.06 38.67 -15.99
N ILE A 574 50.32 37.88 -14.95
CA ILE A 574 50.82 36.51 -14.98
C ILE A 574 49.92 35.68 -14.06
N ALA A 575 49.61 34.44 -14.44
CA ALA A 575 48.92 33.48 -13.58
C ALA A 575 49.39 32.05 -13.91
N GLU A 576 49.06 31.07 -13.10
CA GLU A 576 49.29 29.65 -13.42
C GLU A 576 48.07 29.01 -14.10
N ALA A 577 46.87 29.46 -13.74
CA ALA A 577 45.59 29.02 -14.28
C ALA A 577 44.52 30.10 -14.19
N GLY A 578 43.39 29.88 -14.86
CA GLY A 578 42.29 30.84 -14.89
C GLY A 578 41.05 30.34 -15.62
N VAL A 579 39.91 30.92 -15.28
CA VAL A 579 38.58 30.51 -15.75
C VAL A 579 37.61 31.71 -15.76
N HIS A 580 36.71 31.73 -16.75
CA HIS A 580 35.49 32.55 -16.70
C HIS A 580 34.28 31.63 -16.54
N TYR A 581 33.59 31.76 -15.40
CA TYR A 581 32.32 31.11 -15.14
C TYR A 581 31.17 32.05 -15.52
N ASP A 582 30.18 31.52 -16.24
CA ASP A 582 28.94 32.23 -16.57
C ASP A 582 27.89 31.94 -15.50
N MET A 583 27.56 32.93 -14.66
CA MET A 583 26.58 32.79 -13.58
C MET A 583 25.14 32.66 -14.09
N SER A 584 24.88 32.85 -15.39
CA SER A 584 23.56 32.63 -15.99
C SER A 584 23.38 31.22 -16.58
N SER A 585 24.42 30.39 -16.53
CA SER A 585 24.46 29.05 -17.11
C SER A 585 24.59 27.96 -16.03
N PRO A 586 23.87 26.84 -16.13
CA PRO A 586 24.04 25.71 -15.20
C PRO A 586 25.18 24.76 -15.63
N LEU A 587 25.88 25.08 -16.71
CA LEU A 587 26.88 24.23 -17.36
C LEU A 587 28.29 24.48 -16.83
N TYR A 588 29.13 23.45 -16.87
CA TYR A 588 30.56 23.60 -16.58
C TYR A 588 31.23 24.63 -17.53
N PRO A 589 32.29 25.35 -17.09
CA PRO A 589 33.04 26.26 -17.95
C PRO A 589 33.67 25.49 -19.13
N ALA A 590 33.51 26.03 -20.35
CA ALA A 590 34.01 25.40 -21.58
C ALA A 590 35.54 25.18 -21.61
N SER A 591 36.28 25.89 -20.77
CA SER A 591 37.70 25.68 -20.47
C SER A 591 38.07 26.43 -19.19
N GLY A 592 39.12 25.98 -18.50
CA GLY A 592 39.63 26.66 -17.30
C GLY A 592 39.06 26.08 -16.00
N TRP A 593 39.89 26.13 -14.95
CA TRP A 593 39.47 26.09 -13.54
C TRP A 593 40.60 26.70 -12.69
N ALA A 594 40.30 27.18 -11.49
CA ALA A 594 41.28 27.91 -10.65
C ALA A 594 41.45 27.37 -9.21
N ASN A 595 40.65 26.37 -8.83
CA ASN A 595 40.59 25.75 -7.50
C ASN A 595 40.51 24.21 -7.63
N ALA A 596 40.63 23.47 -6.53
CA ALA A 596 40.70 22.00 -6.57
C ALA A 596 39.42 21.31 -7.07
N SER A 597 38.23 21.78 -6.66
CA SER A 597 36.95 21.15 -7.06
C SER A 597 36.47 21.48 -8.48
N HIS A 598 37.09 22.48 -9.12
CA HIS A 598 36.63 23.16 -10.32
C HIS A 598 35.31 23.93 -10.15
N LEU A 599 34.81 24.12 -8.91
CA LEU A 599 33.58 24.86 -8.63
C LEU A 599 33.76 26.38 -8.71
N PRO A 600 32.74 27.14 -9.11
CA PRO A 600 32.77 28.59 -9.12
C PRO A 600 32.73 29.16 -7.69
N TYR A 601 33.67 30.05 -7.39
CA TYR A 601 33.87 30.60 -6.05
C TYR A 601 32.73 31.55 -5.60
N LEU A 602 32.22 32.38 -6.53
CA LEU A 602 31.25 33.45 -6.23
C LEU A 602 29.85 32.98 -5.73
N PRO A 603 29.20 31.91 -6.27
CA PRO A 603 27.95 31.40 -5.72
C PRO A 603 28.12 30.60 -4.40
N LEU A 604 29.36 30.42 -3.91
CA LEU A 604 29.64 29.62 -2.70
C LEU A 604 30.11 30.45 -1.49
N ILE A 605 30.49 31.72 -1.68
CA ILE A 605 30.88 32.59 -0.56
C ILE A 605 29.66 33.16 0.17
N LEU A 606 29.72 33.24 1.50
CA LEU A 606 28.83 34.09 2.28
C LEU A 606 29.13 35.58 1.98
N ARG A 607 28.11 36.35 1.61
CA ARG A 607 28.23 37.74 1.16
C ARG A 607 27.55 38.75 2.11
N PRO A 608 27.86 40.06 1.99
CA PRO A 608 27.14 41.12 2.69
C PRO A 608 25.64 41.16 2.42
N ASP A 609 25.20 40.87 1.19
CA ASP A 609 23.79 40.86 0.79
C ASP A 609 22.98 39.74 1.46
N ASP A 610 23.59 38.59 1.75
CA ASP A 610 22.93 37.47 2.46
C ASP A 610 22.51 37.86 3.88
N LEU A 611 23.44 38.45 4.64
CA LEU A 611 23.17 38.91 6.02
C LEU A 611 22.24 40.12 6.03
N ALA A 612 22.36 41.03 5.06
CA ALA A 612 21.47 42.18 4.93
C ALA A 612 20.03 41.79 4.54
N ARG A 613 19.84 40.72 3.76
CA ARG A 613 18.52 40.15 3.41
C ARG A 613 17.92 39.31 4.54
N GLY A 614 18.74 38.77 5.43
CA GLY A 614 18.32 37.89 6.53
C GLY A 614 18.05 36.45 6.11
N SER A 615 18.38 36.07 4.87
CA SER A 615 18.28 34.71 4.34
C SER A 615 19.33 34.49 3.25
N ILE A 616 20.02 33.35 3.34
CA ILE A 616 20.87 32.77 2.28
C ILE A 616 19.97 31.87 1.44
N ASP A 617 20.03 31.97 0.11
CA ASP A 617 19.30 31.11 -0.84
C ASP A 617 20.21 30.14 -1.60
N HIS A 618 21.47 29.98 -1.17
CA HIS A 618 22.45 29.20 -1.89
C HIS A 618 23.34 28.35 -0.99
N MET A 619 23.91 27.31 -1.59
CA MET A 619 24.91 26.44 -1.01
C MET A 619 26.18 27.23 -0.67
N LEU A 620 26.77 26.94 0.49
CA LEU A 620 27.98 27.61 0.94
C LEU A 620 29.24 26.79 0.61
N GLY A 621 30.40 27.42 0.58
CA GLY A 621 31.70 26.77 0.37
C GLY A 621 32.41 26.49 1.69
N ILE A 622 33.06 25.33 1.78
CA ILE A 622 33.98 25.00 2.86
C ILE A 622 35.32 24.46 2.32
N VAL A 623 36.44 24.82 2.98
CA VAL A 623 37.73 24.12 2.77
C VAL A 623 38.02 23.12 3.90
N ILE A 624 38.71 22.03 3.56
CA ILE A 624 39.24 21.04 4.52
C ILE A 624 40.77 20.97 4.43
N ALA A 625 41.47 20.44 5.44
CA ALA A 625 42.91 20.23 5.30
C ALA A 625 43.23 19.21 4.19
N LYS A 626 44.23 19.47 3.35
CA LYS A 626 44.48 18.68 2.12
C LYS A 626 44.86 17.20 2.35
N ASP A 627 45.34 16.85 3.55
CA ASP A 627 45.55 15.45 3.95
C ASP A 627 44.23 14.69 4.26
N LYS A 628 43.10 15.40 4.34
CA LYS A 628 41.76 14.84 4.54
C LYS A 628 41.01 14.59 3.22
N GLY A 629 41.42 15.24 2.12
CA GLY A 629 40.80 15.06 0.80
C GLY A 629 40.99 13.64 0.25
N THR A 630 40.08 13.15 -0.59
CA THR A 630 40.36 11.97 -1.45
C THR A 630 39.51 11.98 -2.72
N GLY A 631 40.13 12.22 -3.87
CA GLY A 631 39.41 12.35 -5.15
C GLY A 631 38.31 13.41 -5.12
N TYR A 632 37.20 13.14 -5.83
CA TYR A 632 36.05 14.03 -5.94
C TYR A 632 34.74 13.28 -6.21
N THR A 633 33.62 13.99 -6.01
CA THR A 633 32.26 13.60 -6.37
C THR A 633 31.53 14.82 -6.95
N TRP A 634 30.50 14.62 -7.77
CA TRP A 634 29.61 15.71 -8.18
C TRP A 634 28.99 16.38 -6.93
N PRO A 635 28.85 17.72 -6.87
CA PRO A 635 29.00 18.70 -7.96
C PRO A 635 30.43 19.14 -8.33
N ALA A 636 31.48 18.63 -7.68
CA ALA A 636 32.86 18.93 -8.10
C ALA A 636 33.22 18.19 -9.40
N GLY A 637 33.96 18.87 -10.28
CA GLY A 637 34.52 18.33 -11.51
C GLY A 637 35.98 17.88 -11.39
N GLY A 638 36.57 17.98 -10.19
CA GLY A 638 37.95 17.64 -9.87
C GLY A 638 38.20 17.61 -8.36
N GLY A 639 39.43 17.29 -7.95
CA GLY A 639 39.85 17.34 -6.55
C GLY A 639 41.36 17.48 -6.39
N ASP A 640 41.84 17.75 -5.18
CA ASP A 640 43.23 18.18 -4.94
C ASP A 640 44.30 17.12 -5.31
N GLY A 641 43.96 15.83 -5.22
CA GLY A 641 44.85 14.72 -5.57
C GLY A 641 46.09 14.57 -4.68
N THR A 642 46.16 15.29 -3.56
CA THR A 642 47.27 15.29 -2.60
C THR A 642 46.98 14.46 -1.35
N GLY A 643 45.71 14.31 -0.97
CA GLY A 643 45.30 13.44 0.13
C GLY A 643 45.54 11.96 -0.17
N THR A 644 46.25 11.28 0.72
CA THR A 644 46.63 9.85 0.57
C THR A 644 45.76 8.90 1.40
N ASN A 645 44.75 9.42 2.11
CA ASN A 645 43.82 8.63 2.91
C ASN A 645 42.73 7.99 2.02
N PRO A 646 42.60 6.65 1.96
CA PRO A 646 41.52 6.00 1.22
C PRO A 646 40.12 6.27 1.82
N ASP A 647 40.06 6.63 3.11
CA ASP A 647 38.83 7.03 3.80
C ASP A 647 38.69 8.56 3.93
N GLY A 648 39.48 9.33 3.17
CA GLY A 648 39.33 10.78 3.06
C GLY A 648 37.96 11.21 2.53
N VAL A 649 37.68 12.50 2.63
CA VAL A 649 36.42 13.12 2.19
C VAL A 649 36.61 13.70 0.78
N PRO A 650 35.84 13.28 -0.24
CA PRO A 650 35.99 13.81 -1.59
C PRO A 650 35.63 15.29 -1.71
N MET A 651 36.33 16.01 -2.59
CA MET A 651 35.87 17.32 -3.07
C MET A 651 34.48 17.17 -3.70
N GLY A 652 33.60 18.14 -3.50
CA GLY A 652 32.19 18.06 -3.88
C GLY A 652 31.29 17.39 -2.86
N SER A 653 31.80 16.81 -1.76
CA SER A 653 30.93 16.32 -0.69
C SER A 653 30.15 17.47 -0.05
N VAL A 654 28.84 17.30 0.15
CA VAL A 654 27.95 18.33 0.74
C VAL A 654 27.65 17.99 2.20
N LEU A 655 27.98 18.91 3.10
CA LEU A 655 27.71 18.83 4.54
C LEU A 655 26.47 19.67 4.87
N ARG A 656 25.44 19.03 5.43
CA ARG A 656 24.24 19.65 5.98
C ARG A 656 24.40 19.81 7.49
N LEU A 657 24.05 20.97 8.04
CA LEU A 657 23.85 21.14 9.49
C LEU A 657 22.54 20.44 9.86
N ARG A 658 22.51 19.61 10.90
CA ARG A 658 21.28 18.89 11.24
C ARG A 658 20.14 19.83 11.64
N THR A 659 18.92 19.42 11.31
CA THR A 659 17.67 20.13 11.68
C THR A 659 17.37 20.08 13.19
N ASP A 660 18.05 19.22 13.95
CA ASP A 660 17.98 19.13 15.42
C ASP A 660 18.91 20.10 16.17
N PHE A 661 19.76 20.85 15.45
CA PHE A 661 20.74 21.75 16.05
C PHE A 661 20.07 23.00 16.68
N ASP A 662 20.26 23.18 17.99
CA ASP A 662 19.76 24.35 18.71
C ASP A 662 20.58 25.62 18.38
N MET A 663 20.03 26.44 17.48
CA MET A 663 20.56 27.75 17.15
C MET A 663 20.00 28.91 18.00
N SER A 664 19.19 28.65 19.03
CA SER A 664 18.50 29.71 19.79
C SER A 664 19.45 30.62 20.58
N GLY A 665 20.61 30.12 21.01
CA GLY A 665 21.65 30.89 21.69
C GLY A 665 22.53 31.76 20.78
N TYR A 666 22.36 31.69 19.46
CA TYR A 666 23.17 32.40 18.48
C TYR A 666 22.52 33.72 18.06
N SER A 667 23.34 34.71 17.68
CA SER A 667 22.87 36.01 17.19
C SER A 667 22.05 35.87 15.89
N ALA A 668 21.19 36.86 15.63
CA ALA A 668 20.30 36.85 14.46
C ALA A 668 21.06 36.67 13.13
N ALA A 669 22.23 37.29 12.99
CA ALA A 669 23.10 37.16 11.81
C ALA A 669 23.66 35.74 11.67
N THR A 670 24.15 35.12 12.75
CA THR A 670 24.62 33.73 12.71
C THR A 670 23.50 32.76 12.36
N GLN A 671 22.29 32.97 12.90
CA GLN A 671 21.14 32.13 12.57
C GLN A 671 20.77 32.19 11.07
N VAL A 672 21.10 33.26 10.33
CA VAL A 672 20.97 33.28 8.86
C VAL A 672 21.89 32.23 8.24
N VAL A 673 23.15 32.20 8.66
CA VAL A 673 24.16 31.24 8.17
C VAL A 673 23.82 29.82 8.58
N LEU A 674 23.39 29.60 9.83
CA LEU A 674 22.99 28.27 10.31
C LEU A 674 21.75 27.75 9.57
N ARG A 675 20.79 28.60 9.20
CA ARG A 675 19.66 28.19 8.33
C ARG A 675 20.13 27.85 6.92
N GLY A 676 20.99 28.65 6.30
CA GLY A 676 21.59 28.30 5.00
C GLY A 676 22.33 26.96 5.03
N LEU A 677 23.04 26.66 6.13
CA LEU A 677 23.71 25.37 6.34
C LEU A 677 22.75 24.20 6.62
N GLN A 678 21.53 24.44 7.11
CA GLN A 678 20.48 23.41 7.21
C GLN A 678 19.79 23.18 5.87
N GLU A 679 19.50 24.26 5.13
CA GLU A 679 18.65 24.27 3.94
C GLU A 679 19.40 23.97 2.64
N HIS A 680 20.58 24.57 2.43
CA HIS A 680 21.41 24.35 1.22
C HIS A 680 22.73 23.64 1.53
N GLY A 681 23.14 23.58 2.80
CA GLY A 681 24.39 22.95 3.23
C GLY A 681 25.64 23.71 2.80
N ALA A 682 26.78 23.05 2.91
CA ALA A 682 28.05 23.53 2.39
C ALA A 682 28.84 22.46 1.64
N VAL A 683 29.34 22.79 0.46
CA VAL A 683 30.17 21.90 -0.38
C VAL A 683 31.66 22.08 -0.11
N ILE A 684 32.38 20.97 -0.02
CA ILE A 684 33.84 20.97 0.04
C ILE A 684 34.40 21.32 -1.34
N TYR A 685 34.82 22.57 -1.54
CA TYR A 685 35.25 23.08 -2.85
C TYR A 685 36.77 23.22 -3.00
N ASP A 686 37.54 23.29 -1.90
CA ASP A 686 39.00 23.31 -1.96
C ASP A 686 39.64 22.82 -0.64
N SER A 687 40.97 22.84 -0.62
CA SER A 687 41.84 22.35 0.43
C SER A 687 42.64 23.47 1.09
N THR A 688 43.14 23.21 2.30
CA THR A 688 43.98 24.15 3.07
C THR A 688 45.17 23.41 3.71
N THR A 689 45.99 24.13 4.49
CA THR A 689 47.20 23.58 5.13
C THR A 689 46.94 22.25 5.85
N SER A 690 47.81 21.26 5.60
CA SER A 690 47.70 19.91 6.17
C SER A 690 47.75 19.88 7.70
N GLY A 691 47.18 18.82 8.27
CA GLY A 691 47.23 18.51 9.70
C GLY A 691 46.25 19.31 10.56
N GLN A 692 45.33 20.03 9.94
CA GLN A 692 44.25 20.74 10.63
C GLN A 692 42.98 19.87 10.65
N ASP A 693 42.24 19.94 11.75
CA ASP A 693 40.89 19.38 11.86
C ASP A 693 39.85 20.49 11.61
N GLY A 694 38.60 20.08 11.40
CA GLY A 694 37.49 20.96 11.04
C GLY A 694 37.35 21.20 9.54
N ALA A 695 36.38 22.02 9.20
CA ALA A 695 36.21 22.63 7.88
C ALA A 695 36.05 24.14 8.05
N LYS A 696 36.50 24.96 7.10
CA LYS A 696 36.43 26.44 7.20
C LYS A 696 35.43 27.01 6.21
N LEU A 697 34.45 27.76 6.69
CA LEU A 697 33.42 28.41 5.90
C LEU A 697 33.97 29.60 5.10
N LEU A 698 33.57 29.68 3.84
CA LEU A 698 33.88 30.78 2.93
C LEU A 698 32.99 32.00 3.15
N ALA A 699 33.62 33.18 3.09
CA ALA A 699 32.93 34.45 3.04
C ALA A 699 33.80 35.50 2.33
N MET A 700 33.17 36.60 1.90
CA MET A 700 33.88 37.77 1.39
C MET A 700 34.82 38.38 2.45
N SER A 701 35.97 38.93 2.06
CA SER A 701 36.80 39.77 2.94
C SER A 701 36.50 41.27 2.84
N ASN A 702 35.76 41.69 1.82
CA ASN A 702 35.38 43.07 1.54
C ASN A 702 33.85 43.26 1.44
N GLY A 703 33.40 44.50 1.25
CA GLY A 703 31.98 44.84 1.01
C GLY A 703 31.07 44.85 2.24
N TRP A 704 31.50 44.33 3.39
CA TRP A 704 30.72 44.33 4.63
C TRP A 704 30.32 45.73 5.10
N ALA A 705 29.07 45.85 5.56
CA ALA A 705 28.59 46.96 6.36
C ALA A 705 28.43 46.48 7.82
N GLY A 706 28.64 47.40 8.78
CA GLY A 706 28.50 47.10 10.20
C GLY A 706 29.61 46.20 10.77
N THR A 707 29.26 45.41 11.79
CA THR A 707 30.15 44.45 12.48
C THR A 707 29.48 43.10 12.77
N GLU A 708 28.23 42.94 12.35
CA GLU A 708 27.38 41.76 12.55
C GLU A 708 28.02 40.51 11.95
N HIS A 709 28.76 40.67 10.85
CA HIS A 709 29.55 39.60 10.23
C HIS A 709 30.74 39.12 11.08
N LEU A 710 31.24 39.93 12.03
CA LEU A 710 32.27 39.54 13.00
C LEU A 710 31.67 38.80 14.20
N THR A 711 30.44 39.17 14.61
CA THR A 711 29.66 38.37 15.56
C THR A 711 29.36 37.01 14.96
N ALA A 712 28.91 36.97 13.70
CA ALA A 712 28.69 35.73 12.96
C ALA A 712 29.96 34.89 12.85
N GLN A 713 31.10 35.52 12.53
CA GLN A 713 32.39 34.84 12.52
C GLN A 713 32.72 34.21 13.90
N ALA A 714 32.63 34.98 14.98
CA ALA A 714 33.00 34.52 16.31
C ALA A 714 32.12 33.36 16.80
N GLU A 715 30.82 33.42 16.53
CA GLU A 715 29.87 32.37 16.93
C GLU A 715 29.95 31.13 16.03
N LEU A 716 30.15 31.26 14.71
CA LEU A 716 30.27 30.11 13.81
C LEU A 716 31.49 29.24 14.15
N ASN A 717 32.59 29.85 14.59
CA ASN A 717 33.78 29.14 15.11
C ASN A 717 33.48 28.20 16.31
N THR A 718 32.32 28.28 16.96
CA THR A 718 31.91 27.38 18.06
C THR A 718 31.02 26.21 17.62
N VAL A 719 30.53 26.20 16.37
CA VAL A 719 29.63 25.15 15.87
C VAL A 719 30.42 23.87 15.63
N PRO A 720 30.15 22.75 16.32
CA PRO A 720 30.98 21.55 16.20
C PRO A 720 30.71 20.79 14.91
N MET A 721 31.74 20.16 14.33
CA MET A 721 31.59 19.28 13.16
C MET A 721 30.63 18.11 13.43
N SER A 722 30.47 17.70 14.70
CA SER A 722 29.48 16.70 15.14
C SER A 722 28.01 17.21 15.11
N ALA A 723 27.75 18.46 14.75
CA ALA A 723 26.40 18.96 14.43
C ALA A 723 26.00 18.74 12.95
N PHE A 724 26.95 18.38 12.09
CA PHE A 724 26.72 18.17 10.66
C PHE A 724 26.43 16.70 10.33
N GLU A 725 26.07 16.47 9.06
CA GLU A 725 25.97 15.18 8.39
C GLU A 725 26.29 15.37 6.89
N VAL A 726 26.91 14.37 6.24
CA VAL A 726 27.16 14.42 4.79
C VAL A 726 25.97 13.80 4.05
N VAL A 727 25.41 14.52 3.09
CA VAL A 727 24.17 14.14 2.39
C VAL A 727 24.43 13.54 1.01
N ASP A 728 23.51 12.68 0.56
CA ASP A 728 23.55 12.04 -0.75
C ASP A 728 22.81 12.89 -1.78
N VAL A 729 23.57 13.65 -2.57
CA VAL A 729 23.06 14.49 -3.66
C VAL A 729 22.92 13.74 -4.99
N SER A 730 23.24 12.44 -5.05
CA SER A 730 23.15 11.66 -6.30
C SER A 730 21.70 11.42 -6.77
N GLY A 731 20.73 11.53 -5.85
CA GLY A 731 19.30 11.40 -6.17
C GLY A 731 18.66 12.63 -6.83
N ILE A 732 19.37 13.77 -6.91
CA ILE A 732 18.83 15.01 -7.49
C ILE A 732 19.55 15.49 -8.75
N LEU A 733 20.75 15.00 -9.09
CA LEU A 733 21.51 15.45 -10.26
C LEU A 733 20.93 14.94 -11.59
N VAL A 734 21.02 15.74 -12.66
CA VAL A 734 20.51 15.38 -14.00
C VAL A 734 21.57 14.69 -14.87
N ASP A 735 22.65 15.40 -15.22
CA ASP A 735 23.79 14.85 -15.96
C ASP A 735 25.10 15.42 -15.37
N PRO A 736 25.89 14.61 -14.64
CA PRO A 736 27.08 15.05 -13.95
C PRO A 736 28.27 15.28 -14.90
N ALA A 737 28.16 14.92 -16.18
CA ALA A 737 29.16 15.20 -17.21
C ALA A 737 28.93 16.55 -17.93
N VAL A 738 27.74 17.15 -17.78
CA VAL A 738 27.33 18.37 -18.47
C VAL A 738 27.33 19.61 -17.57
N GLY A 739 26.95 19.47 -16.30
CA GLY A 739 26.98 20.60 -15.36
C GLY A 739 26.37 20.32 -13.99
N TRP A 740 25.79 21.37 -13.42
CA TRP A 740 25.29 21.44 -12.05
C TRP A 740 23.76 21.32 -11.94
N GLN A 741 23.10 20.91 -13.03
CA GLN A 741 21.65 20.80 -13.11
C GLN A 741 21.07 19.74 -12.16
N ILE A 742 19.94 20.07 -11.55
CA ILE A 742 19.14 19.16 -10.71
C ILE A 742 17.73 18.95 -11.26
N HIS A 743 17.13 17.83 -10.87
CA HIS A 743 15.70 17.58 -11.06
C HIS A 743 14.86 18.51 -10.17
N SER A 744 13.79 19.04 -10.74
CA SER A 744 12.77 19.90 -10.10
C SER A 744 11.74 19.12 -9.31
#